data_AF-A0A3D1B1B7-F1
#
_entry.id   AF-A0A3D1B1B7-F1
#
_cell.length_a   1.000
_cell.length_b   1.000
_cell.length_c   1.000
_cell.angle_alpha   90.00
_cell.angle_beta   90.00
_cell.angle_gamma   90.00
#
_symmetry.space_group_name_H-M   'P 1'
#
loop_
_entity.id
_entity.type
_entity.pdbx_description
1 polymer ?
#
loop_
_entity_poly.entity_id
_entity_poly.type
_entity_poly.pdbx_seq_one_letter_code
_entity_poly.pdbx_strand_id
1 'polypeptide(L)'
;MRLIRTLLFAGVLAGPLFGGAYFLHYTNRSAPYAPAPEKFDLTALPEKTLTFFVSDDGPSGYGANDGYLSVLAQVRQAAQAWDGVPGSDLRVAFGGQFTPDTPQNGPGAQVVFEDLPPGVYGYGGPVSSGGLNTAGASPFFPINLSKMHISRDLTQPPGPSFTDSFYLVMVHEMGHALGLQHTFTSSVMSTVATRATSVRQPISADDIAGLAGLYPVKTTVAGTGSISGRILFSDTGQGVHMASVVAIRGGAPAVSALTLPDGTFQIDSIPPGQYFVYAHALPPTADIVNPKDPDGKDVAPSGSFGTLIYPGTRDFLQASPIAVMAGKVTKDINLSVTPKASANIYAVSIYSFFGNNAVHPGRFNSTNTKGTVVASGAGLGSNGNAADGLGVQAIGGAVSVSAVRPYTANGYTYLALDLRSNPMGGGGPQHLVFTTSGDLYVLPSAFELVAADAPAVSSVANNADGTVAIAATGLTERSQIYFDGVPARSQSIDVADGTASATPPPGNAGQPAVVTIYNPDGQNSLFAQSGSPLTYTYPDAGPTPVTVQPATLPGASEATIDVTGVNTHFAAGDTSVGFGSSDIFVRKIFVLSPTHLLVNVAIPAAAARAATEVTVMTGFEEVVLPLAFRIAAPVPGKPVPYPRLFNAVTWQQGTYPGAVMTLYGSNLQADGSTPIVSFNGQAAPVVYSSPGQINLIVPSQLPTGPAMLVVQNGSDMSFPVAINIDPPAPVITAVAVNGREVTVSLTGFPADAHPANVTARVGGVSLPATRVTAESGVTRVSLSLNANVPAGDQPLVVYVDGRSSTQATLTVSP
;
A
#
# COMPACT_ATOMS: atom_id res chain seq x y z
N MET A 1 -31.62 -33.71 -26.46
CA MET A 1 -30.47 -34.59 -26.77
C MET A 1 -29.60 -33.91 -27.82
N ARG A 2 -28.65 -33.06 -27.40
CA ARG A 2 -27.51 -32.56 -28.20
C ARG A 2 -26.48 -32.04 -27.18
N LEU A 3 -25.29 -32.62 -27.25
CA LEU A 3 -24.20 -32.51 -26.27
C LEU A 3 -23.75 -31.05 -26.10
N ILE A 4 -23.82 -30.55 -24.87
CA ILE A 4 -23.06 -29.39 -24.42
C ILE A 4 -21.68 -29.93 -24.04
N ARG A 5 -20.65 -29.60 -24.84
CA ARG A 5 -19.26 -29.83 -24.47
C ARG A 5 -18.89 -28.88 -23.34
N THR A 6 -18.79 -29.44 -22.15
CA THR A 6 -18.15 -28.85 -20.98
C THR A 6 -16.70 -28.51 -21.32
N LEU A 7 -16.37 -27.22 -21.47
CA LEU A 7 -15.00 -26.73 -21.33
C LEU A 7 -14.79 -26.50 -19.82
N LEU A 8 -14.42 -27.58 -19.12
CA LEU A 8 -13.73 -27.46 -17.84
C LEU A 8 -12.38 -26.78 -18.11
N PHE A 9 -12.27 -25.49 -17.80
CA PHE A 9 -10.96 -24.91 -17.49
C PHE A 9 -10.56 -25.45 -16.11
N ALA A 10 -9.92 -26.61 -16.12
CA ALA A 10 -9.31 -27.21 -14.94
C ALA A 10 -7.96 -26.54 -14.67
N GLY A 11 -7.75 -26.15 -13.40
CA GLY A 11 -6.43 -26.06 -12.79
C GLY A 11 -5.80 -24.67 -12.75
N VAL A 12 -6.31 -23.78 -11.89
CA VAL A 12 -5.42 -22.87 -11.17
C VAL A 12 -4.65 -23.73 -10.18
N LEU A 13 -3.44 -24.15 -10.52
CA LEU A 13 -2.47 -24.58 -9.52
C LEU A 13 -2.08 -23.30 -8.77
N ALA A 14 -2.79 -23.02 -7.67
CA ALA A 14 -2.23 -22.21 -6.61
C ALA A 14 -0.93 -22.92 -6.22
N GLY A 15 0.20 -22.31 -6.56
CA GLY A 15 1.48 -22.76 -6.04
C GLY A 15 1.40 -22.74 -4.51
N PRO A 16 2.03 -23.69 -3.82
CA PRO A 16 2.27 -23.55 -2.38
C PRO A 16 2.79 -22.15 -2.05
N LEU A 17 2.33 -21.56 -0.95
CA LEU A 17 2.78 -20.26 -0.48
C LEU A 17 4.28 -20.32 -0.18
N PHE A 18 5.08 -19.90 -1.14
CA PHE A 18 6.52 -19.75 -1.05
C PHE A 18 6.83 -18.35 -1.56
N GLY A 19 7.47 -17.51 -0.76
CA GLY A 19 7.88 -16.20 -1.27
C GLY A 19 7.94 -15.04 -0.29
N GLY A 20 7.49 -15.19 0.96
CA GLY A 20 7.60 -14.12 1.94
C GLY A 20 7.91 -14.65 3.33
N ALA A 21 8.55 -13.81 4.15
CA ALA A 21 8.61 -14.02 5.58
C ALA A 21 7.23 -13.67 6.15
N TYR A 22 6.53 -14.65 6.72
CA TYR A 22 5.17 -14.52 7.28
C TYR A 22 5.11 -15.10 8.67
N PHE A 23 4.12 -14.70 9.47
CA PHE A 23 3.72 -15.47 10.65
C PHE A 23 3.20 -16.82 10.16
N LEU A 24 3.87 -17.92 10.52
CA LEU A 24 3.72 -19.19 9.78
C LEU A 24 3.47 -20.38 10.69
N HIS A 25 2.63 -21.29 10.21
CA HIS A 25 2.41 -22.62 10.79
C HIS A 25 2.70 -23.68 9.75
N TYR A 26 3.13 -24.86 10.18
CA TYR A 26 3.19 -26.07 9.37
C TYR A 26 2.06 -27.01 9.75
N THR A 27 1.26 -27.42 8.76
CA THR A 27 0.14 -28.34 8.96
C THR A 27 0.57 -29.82 9.01
N ASN A 28 1.85 -30.09 8.79
CA ASN A 28 2.47 -31.42 8.88
C ASN A 28 3.92 -31.33 9.41
N ARG A 29 4.52 -32.48 9.74
CA ARG A 29 5.87 -32.59 10.32
C ARG A 29 6.93 -33.19 9.39
N SER A 30 6.54 -33.59 8.18
CA SER A 30 7.40 -34.30 7.23
C SER A 30 7.33 -33.66 5.85
N ALA A 31 8.43 -33.72 5.10
CA ALA A 31 8.45 -33.25 3.73
C ALA A 31 7.42 -34.00 2.83
N PRO A 32 6.80 -33.31 1.85
CA PRO A 32 6.85 -31.88 1.64
C PRO A 32 6.10 -31.13 2.76
N TYR A 33 6.73 -30.11 3.34
CA TYR A 33 6.11 -29.30 4.38
C TYR A 33 5.00 -28.44 3.79
N ALA A 34 3.88 -28.32 4.51
CA ALA A 34 2.69 -27.61 4.09
C ALA A 34 2.52 -26.32 4.92
N PRO A 35 3.00 -25.17 4.42
CA PRO A 35 2.89 -23.88 5.09
C PRO A 35 1.45 -23.36 5.13
N ALA A 36 1.07 -22.77 6.26
CA ALA A 36 -0.19 -22.08 6.49
C ALA A 36 0.09 -20.76 7.23
N PRO A 37 0.01 -19.60 6.58
CA PRO A 37 0.30 -18.32 7.23
C PRO A 37 -0.84 -17.87 8.13
N GLU A 38 -0.53 -17.01 9.09
CA GLU A 38 -1.53 -16.14 9.73
C GLU A 38 -1.82 -14.95 8.79
N LYS A 39 -3.09 -14.75 8.43
CA LYS A 39 -3.52 -13.64 7.60
C LYS A 39 -4.99 -13.30 7.84
N PHE A 40 -5.43 -12.10 7.45
CA PHE A 40 -6.85 -11.77 7.51
C PHE A 40 -7.66 -12.57 6.48
N ASP A 41 -8.84 -13.04 6.89
CA ASP A 41 -9.81 -13.63 5.96
C ASP A 41 -10.51 -12.51 5.17
N LEU A 42 -10.13 -12.36 3.90
CA LEU A 42 -10.72 -11.37 3.00
C LEU A 42 -12.23 -11.55 2.79
N THR A 43 -12.79 -12.72 3.08
CA THR A 43 -14.24 -12.96 3.01
C THR A 43 -14.98 -12.46 4.25
N ALA A 44 -14.27 -12.30 5.37
CA ALA A 44 -14.80 -11.70 6.60
C ALA A 44 -14.64 -10.18 6.62
N LEU A 45 -13.73 -9.62 5.81
CA LEU A 45 -13.53 -8.18 5.68
C LEU A 45 -14.53 -7.56 4.67
N PRO A 46 -15.33 -6.56 5.08
CA PRO A 46 -16.15 -5.80 4.14
C PRO A 46 -15.28 -5.18 3.05
N GLU A 47 -15.64 -5.44 1.79
CA GLU A 47 -14.91 -4.95 0.60
C GLU A 47 -13.41 -5.34 0.57
N LYS A 48 -13.02 -6.38 1.32
CA LYS A 48 -11.63 -6.82 1.50
C LYS A 48 -10.73 -5.76 2.16
N THR A 49 -11.31 -4.82 2.91
CA THR A 49 -10.60 -3.72 3.53
C THR A 49 -10.34 -4.00 5.01
N LEU A 50 -9.07 -3.96 5.41
CA LEU A 50 -8.67 -3.92 6.82
C LEU A 50 -8.55 -2.46 7.28
N THR A 51 -9.15 -2.15 8.43
CA THR A 51 -9.13 -0.81 9.00
C THR A 51 -8.22 -0.73 10.21
N PHE A 52 -7.36 0.29 10.25
CA PHE A 52 -6.50 0.64 11.38
C PHE A 52 -7.12 1.74 12.21
N PHE A 53 -7.24 1.52 13.52
CA PHE A 53 -7.77 2.47 14.50
C PHE A 53 -6.66 2.93 15.44
N VAL A 54 -6.63 4.21 15.81
CA VAL A 54 -5.58 4.76 16.67
C VAL A 54 -6.12 5.06 18.06
N SER A 55 -5.40 4.68 19.10
CA SER A 55 -5.81 4.91 20.49
C SER A 55 -5.95 6.40 20.78
N ASP A 56 -7.08 6.82 21.33
CA ASP A 56 -7.37 8.21 21.75
C ASP A 56 -6.46 8.69 22.91
N ASP A 57 -5.86 7.77 23.68
CA ASP A 57 -4.81 8.06 24.67
C ASP A 57 -3.63 8.87 24.09
N GLY A 58 -3.26 8.60 22.83
CA GLY A 58 -2.13 9.23 22.13
C GLY A 58 -0.75 9.07 22.83
N PRO A 59 0.31 9.62 22.23
CA PRO A 59 1.59 9.81 22.91
C PRO A 59 1.48 10.83 24.05
N SER A 60 2.24 10.60 25.12
CA SER A 60 2.36 11.49 26.28
C SER A 60 3.48 12.54 26.15
N GLY A 61 4.42 12.37 25.22
CA GLY A 61 5.57 13.27 25.01
C GLY A 61 5.84 13.54 23.54
N TYR A 62 6.12 14.81 23.21
CA TYR A 62 6.35 15.29 21.84
C TYR A 62 7.64 16.08 21.73
N GLY A 63 8.31 15.97 20.58
CA GLY A 63 9.36 16.90 20.20
C GLY A 63 8.81 18.30 19.91
N ALA A 64 9.72 19.25 19.66
CA ALA A 64 9.32 20.59 19.25
C ALA A 64 8.61 20.57 17.89
N ASN A 65 7.55 21.37 17.76
CA ASN A 65 6.71 21.49 16.55
C ASN A 65 6.02 20.17 16.13
N ASP A 66 5.69 19.33 17.10
CA ASP A 66 5.01 18.05 16.86
C ASP A 66 3.76 17.91 17.74
N GLY A 67 2.86 17.01 17.37
CA GLY A 67 1.61 16.81 18.08
C GLY A 67 0.83 15.60 17.60
N TYR A 68 -0.25 15.30 18.31
CA TYR A 68 -1.04 14.11 18.04
C TYR A 68 -1.67 14.09 16.64
N LEU A 69 -2.09 15.25 16.12
CA LEU A 69 -2.65 15.37 14.76
C LEU A 69 -1.62 14.98 13.69
N SER A 70 -0.35 15.31 13.91
CA SER A 70 0.75 14.95 13.02
C SER A 70 1.01 13.44 13.07
N VAL A 71 0.90 12.81 14.25
CA VAL A 71 0.93 11.35 14.41
C VAL A 71 -0.22 10.66 13.66
N LEU A 72 -1.45 11.14 13.82
CA LEU A 72 -2.62 10.57 13.14
C LEU A 72 -2.49 10.68 11.62
N ALA A 73 -1.99 11.82 11.14
CA ALA A 73 -1.69 12.02 9.74
C ALA A 73 -0.65 11.00 9.21
N GLN A 74 0.41 10.72 9.97
CA GLN A 74 1.41 9.71 9.61
C GLN A 74 0.84 8.30 9.54
N VAL A 75 -0.03 7.91 10.50
CA VAL A 75 -0.72 6.61 10.45
C VAL A 75 -1.62 6.53 9.22
N ARG A 76 -2.32 7.61 8.88
CA ARG A 76 -3.13 7.70 7.65
C ARG A 76 -2.28 7.57 6.39
N GLN A 77 -1.11 8.22 6.33
CA GLN A 77 -0.16 8.07 5.22
C GLN A 77 0.43 6.65 5.15
N ALA A 78 0.66 5.99 6.28
CA ALA A 78 1.14 4.61 6.32
C ALA A 78 0.08 3.63 5.79
N ALA A 79 -1.20 3.83 6.16
CA ALA A 79 -2.31 3.07 5.59
C ALA A 79 -2.40 3.22 4.07
N GLN A 80 -2.21 4.44 3.56
CA GLN A 80 -2.18 4.69 2.11
C GLN A 80 -1.01 4.01 1.40
N ALA A 81 0.15 3.84 2.05
CA ALA A 81 1.29 3.13 1.45
C ALA A 81 0.99 1.64 1.21
N TRP A 82 0.13 1.04 2.03
CA TRP A 82 -0.29 -0.36 1.92
C TRP A 82 -1.62 -0.56 1.17
N ASP A 83 -2.37 0.51 0.90
CA ASP A 83 -3.60 0.42 0.12
C ASP A 83 -3.31 0.31 -1.38
N GLY A 84 -4.01 -0.60 -2.06
CA GLY A 84 -3.85 -0.76 -3.51
C GLY A 84 -2.53 -1.39 -3.97
N VAL A 85 -1.79 -2.08 -3.08
CA VAL A 85 -0.55 -2.78 -3.44
C VAL A 85 -0.75 -3.68 -4.67
N PRO A 86 0.07 -3.54 -5.72
CA PRO A 86 -0.07 -4.33 -6.95
C PRO A 86 -0.04 -5.85 -6.68
N GLY A 87 -1.02 -6.57 -7.24
CA GLY A 87 -1.13 -8.02 -7.04
C GLY A 87 -1.81 -8.45 -5.74
N SER A 88 -2.13 -7.51 -4.84
CA SER A 88 -2.89 -7.76 -3.61
C SER A 88 -4.38 -7.40 -3.76
N ASP A 89 -5.23 -8.32 -3.33
CA ASP A 89 -6.69 -8.18 -3.21
C ASP A 89 -7.09 -7.46 -1.90
N LEU A 90 -6.16 -7.34 -0.94
CA LEU A 90 -6.36 -6.61 0.31
C LEU A 90 -6.41 -5.09 0.05
N ARG A 91 -7.24 -4.40 0.80
CA ARG A 91 -7.27 -2.94 0.92
C ARG A 91 -7.01 -2.53 2.36
N VAL A 92 -6.47 -1.33 2.55
CA VAL A 92 -6.11 -0.81 3.88
C VAL A 92 -6.73 0.57 4.06
N ALA A 93 -7.36 0.80 5.21
CA ALA A 93 -8.02 2.05 5.52
C ALA A 93 -7.66 2.57 6.91
N PHE A 94 -7.77 3.88 7.08
CA PHE A 94 -7.70 4.55 8.37
C PHE A 94 -9.12 4.70 8.96
N GLY A 95 -9.29 4.26 10.20
CA GLY A 95 -10.59 4.15 10.89
C GLY A 95 -10.88 5.22 11.93
N GLY A 96 -10.03 6.24 12.04
CA GLY A 96 -10.12 7.25 13.09
C GLY A 96 -9.59 6.77 14.44
N GLN A 97 -9.96 7.49 15.48
CA GLN A 97 -9.58 7.19 16.85
C GLN A 97 -10.52 6.16 17.47
N PHE A 98 -10.02 5.40 18.45
CA PHE A 98 -10.83 4.52 19.29
C PHE A 98 -10.46 4.69 20.76
N THR A 99 -11.47 4.58 21.62
CA THR A 99 -11.27 4.44 23.06
C THR A 99 -10.87 3.01 23.41
N PRO A 100 -9.74 2.78 24.10
CA PRO A 100 -9.34 1.48 24.62
C PRO A 100 -10.47 0.73 25.30
N ASP A 101 -10.44 -0.60 25.19
CA ASP A 101 -11.43 -1.53 25.76
C ASP A 101 -12.86 -1.41 25.22
N THR A 102 -13.11 -0.56 24.21
CA THR A 102 -14.39 -0.55 23.48
C THR A 102 -14.64 -1.93 22.85
N PRO A 103 -15.75 -2.62 23.20
CA PRO A 103 -16.04 -3.95 22.67
C PRO A 103 -16.22 -3.93 21.15
N GLN A 104 -15.59 -4.89 20.46
CA GLN A 104 -15.73 -5.10 19.02
C GLN A 104 -15.55 -6.59 18.68
N ASN A 105 -16.28 -7.07 17.68
CA ASN A 105 -16.25 -8.47 17.23
C ASN A 105 -15.64 -8.66 15.85
N GLY A 106 -15.68 -7.63 15.00
CA GLY A 106 -15.10 -7.63 13.67
C GLY A 106 -13.57 -7.67 13.67
N PRO A 107 -12.95 -8.25 12.64
CA PRO A 107 -11.51 -8.21 12.50
C PRO A 107 -10.99 -6.77 12.28
N GLY A 108 -9.85 -6.43 12.88
CA GLY A 108 -9.28 -5.08 12.77
C GLY A 108 -7.83 -4.98 13.22
N ALA A 109 -7.27 -3.78 13.10
CA ALA A 109 -5.94 -3.46 13.60
C ALA A 109 -5.95 -2.19 14.46
N GLN A 110 -5.14 -2.17 15.51
CA GLN A 110 -5.07 -1.05 16.46
C GLN A 110 -3.65 -0.50 16.57
N VAL A 111 -3.52 0.82 16.68
CA VAL A 111 -2.27 1.52 17.01
C VAL A 111 -2.38 2.01 18.45
N VAL A 112 -1.45 1.59 19.30
CA VAL A 112 -1.41 1.92 20.74
C VAL A 112 -0.05 2.51 21.12
N PHE A 113 -0.02 3.31 22.19
CA PHE A 113 1.17 4.04 22.63
C PHE A 113 1.64 3.59 24.03
N GLU A 114 2.86 3.07 24.11
CA GLU A 114 3.41 2.49 25.33
C GLU A 114 4.91 2.72 25.53
N ASP A 115 5.42 2.38 26.71
CA ASP A 115 6.86 2.39 26.98
C ASP A 115 7.50 1.16 26.34
N LEU A 116 8.43 1.39 25.41
CA LEU A 116 9.10 0.34 24.67
C LEU A 116 10.46 -0.03 25.31
N PRO A 117 10.92 -1.29 25.17
CA PRO A 117 12.27 -1.67 25.57
C PRO A 117 13.36 -0.84 24.85
N PRO A 118 14.53 -0.61 25.49
CA PRO A 118 15.62 0.11 24.85
C PRO A 118 16.01 -0.48 23.49
N GLY A 119 16.09 0.38 22.46
CA GLY A 119 16.46 -0.03 21.10
C GLY A 119 15.30 -0.52 20.23
N VAL A 120 14.08 -0.58 20.76
CA VAL A 120 12.84 -0.89 20.01
C VAL A 120 12.14 0.42 19.68
N TYR A 121 11.90 0.67 18.38
CA TYR A 121 11.22 1.88 17.91
C TYR A 121 9.71 1.68 17.71
N GLY A 122 9.31 0.42 17.59
CA GLY A 122 7.94 -0.07 17.49
C GLY A 122 7.97 -1.60 17.46
N TYR A 123 6.83 -2.22 17.69
CA TYR A 123 6.62 -3.63 17.32
C TYR A 123 5.15 -3.85 16.97
N GLY A 124 4.88 -4.77 16.04
CA GLY A 124 3.51 -5.07 15.62
C GLY A 124 3.31 -6.51 15.22
N GLY A 125 2.05 -6.86 14.95
CA GLY A 125 1.69 -8.18 14.45
C GLY A 125 0.34 -8.70 14.96
N PRO A 126 -0.01 -9.94 14.59
CA PRO A 126 -1.19 -10.64 15.09
C PRO A 126 -1.11 -10.82 16.61
N VAL A 127 -2.18 -10.44 17.32
CA VAL A 127 -2.33 -10.69 18.76
C VAL A 127 -3.48 -11.66 19.06
N SER A 128 -4.36 -11.89 18.08
CA SER A 128 -5.42 -12.88 18.16
C SER A 128 -5.69 -13.47 16.77
N SER A 129 -5.68 -14.81 16.69
CA SER A 129 -5.95 -15.58 15.48
C SER A 129 -6.95 -16.71 15.77
N GLY A 130 -7.80 -17.02 14.80
CA GLY A 130 -8.71 -18.16 14.85
C GLY A 130 -8.01 -19.49 14.51
N GLY A 131 -8.79 -20.58 14.51
CA GLY A 131 -8.27 -21.90 14.12
C GLY A 131 -7.99 -22.05 12.63
N LEU A 132 -7.30 -23.13 12.25
CA LEU A 132 -6.95 -23.44 10.86
C LEU A 132 -8.17 -23.40 9.93
N ASN A 133 -8.16 -22.48 8.98
CA ASN A 133 -9.14 -22.38 7.92
C ASN A 133 -8.67 -23.14 6.68
N THR A 134 -9.51 -24.06 6.19
CA THR A 134 -9.24 -24.92 5.01
C THR A 134 -10.25 -24.70 3.88
N ALA A 135 -11.12 -23.70 3.98
CA ALA A 135 -12.18 -23.43 2.99
C ALA A 135 -11.66 -22.82 1.67
N GLY A 136 -10.42 -22.30 1.67
CA GLY A 136 -9.77 -21.70 0.50
C GLY A 136 -8.82 -22.63 -0.26
N ALA A 137 -8.16 -22.09 -1.30
CA ALA A 137 -7.19 -22.84 -2.11
C ALA A 137 -5.93 -23.24 -1.32
N SER A 138 -5.55 -22.47 -0.30
CA SER A 138 -4.44 -22.76 0.60
C SER A 138 -4.89 -22.58 2.06
N PRO A 139 -4.47 -23.47 2.98
CA PRO A 139 -4.80 -23.35 4.40
C PRO A 139 -4.16 -22.10 5.01
N PHE A 140 -4.84 -21.48 5.98
CA PHE A 140 -4.32 -20.33 6.71
C PHE A 140 -4.99 -20.21 8.10
N PHE A 141 -4.39 -19.42 8.99
CA PHE A 141 -4.98 -19.06 10.28
C PHE A 141 -5.55 -17.63 10.18
N PRO A 142 -6.86 -17.41 10.38
CA PRO A 142 -7.47 -16.10 10.23
C PRO A 142 -7.07 -15.18 11.38
N ILE A 143 -6.41 -14.07 11.08
CA ILE A 143 -6.15 -13.00 12.07
C ILE A 143 -7.48 -12.31 12.40
N ASN A 144 -7.77 -12.18 13.69
CA ASN A 144 -8.90 -11.39 14.19
C ASN A 144 -8.46 -10.01 14.64
N LEU A 145 -7.31 -9.90 15.32
CA LEU A 145 -6.79 -8.62 15.80
C LEU A 145 -5.28 -8.57 15.63
N SER A 146 -4.81 -7.48 15.04
CA SER A 146 -3.40 -7.08 15.07
C SER A 146 -3.23 -5.79 15.88
N LYS A 147 -2.05 -5.61 16.46
CA LYS A 147 -1.67 -4.36 17.14
C LYS A 147 -0.35 -3.83 16.60
N MET A 148 -0.20 -2.51 16.62
CA MET A 148 1.04 -1.77 16.46
C MET A 148 1.30 -1.03 17.78
N HIS A 149 2.43 -1.34 18.42
CA HIS A 149 2.85 -0.73 19.67
C HIS A 149 3.94 0.29 19.37
N ILE A 150 3.63 1.56 19.59
CA ILE A 150 4.49 2.71 19.27
C ILE A 150 4.94 3.38 20.57
N SER A 151 6.13 3.99 20.59
CA SER A 151 6.62 4.73 21.75
C SER A 151 5.63 5.82 22.17
N ARG A 152 5.34 5.91 23.47
CA ARG A 152 4.56 7.02 24.05
C ARG A 152 5.34 8.32 24.24
N ASP A 153 6.67 8.27 24.12
CA ASP A 153 7.55 9.45 24.18
C ASP A 153 8.26 9.63 22.83
N LEU A 154 7.79 10.62 22.06
CA LEU A 154 8.32 10.95 20.73
C LEU A 154 9.51 11.92 20.79
N THR A 155 9.99 12.28 21.99
CA THR A 155 11.29 12.94 22.15
C THR A 155 12.45 11.95 21.96
N GLN A 156 12.16 10.65 22.04
CA GLN A 156 13.08 9.55 21.77
C GLN A 156 12.81 8.93 20.40
N PRO A 157 13.75 8.16 19.83
CA PRO A 157 13.53 7.38 18.63
C PRO A 157 12.21 6.57 18.70
N PRO A 158 11.42 6.52 17.61
CA PRO A 158 11.78 6.93 16.25
C PRO A 158 11.82 8.44 16.01
N GLY A 159 11.44 9.25 17.00
CA GLY A 159 11.55 10.70 17.01
C GLY A 159 10.22 11.39 16.66
N PRO A 160 10.27 12.70 16.40
CA PRO A 160 9.08 13.47 16.05
C PRO A 160 8.38 12.93 14.80
N SER A 161 7.05 13.07 14.76
CA SER A 161 6.21 12.46 13.73
C SER A 161 6.47 12.99 12.32
N PHE A 162 6.95 14.23 12.18
CA PHE A 162 7.30 14.83 10.88
C PHE A 162 8.57 14.24 10.23
N THR A 163 9.28 13.31 10.90
CA THR A 163 10.53 12.72 10.39
C THR A 163 10.29 11.46 9.56
N ASP A 164 11.18 11.21 8.59
CA ASP A 164 11.21 9.96 7.80
C ASP A 164 11.30 8.72 8.70
N SER A 165 12.04 8.82 9.81
CA SER A 165 12.21 7.73 10.77
C SER A 165 10.87 7.29 11.35
N PHE A 166 10.08 8.23 11.87
CA PHE A 166 8.76 7.95 12.42
C PHE A 166 7.82 7.34 11.37
N TYR A 167 7.70 7.98 10.21
CA TYR A 167 6.85 7.50 9.12
C TYR A 167 7.21 6.06 8.71
N LEU A 168 8.49 5.78 8.47
CA LEU A 168 8.91 4.46 8.02
C LEU A 168 8.75 3.38 9.10
N VAL A 169 8.80 3.74 10.39
CA VAL A 169 8.39 2.82 11.47
C VAL A 169 6.90 2.54 11.41
N MET A 170 6.03 3.55 11.19
CA MET A 170 4.59 3.30 11.02
C MET A 170 4.31 2.35 9.84
N VAL A 171 4.95 2.57 8.68
CA VAL A 171 4.79 1.69 7.51
C VAL A 171 5.27 0.27 7.83
N HIS A 172 6.41 0.14 8.53
CA HIS A 172 6.99 -1.15 8.92
C HIS A 172 6.09 -1.94 9.88
N GLU A 173 5.68 -1.34 11.01
CA GLU A 173 4.82 -2.02 11.98
C GLU A 173 3.45 -2.35 11.39
N MET A 174 2.96 -1.53 10.47
CA MET A 174 1.74 -1.83 9.73
C MET A 174 1.92 -3.08 8.87
N GLY A 175 3.07 -3.26 8.21
CA GLY A 175 3.38 -4.49 7.48
C GLY A 175 3.35 -5.74 8.36
N HIS A 176 3.86 -5.65 9.59
CA HIS A 176 3.70 -6.72 10.59
C HIS A 176 2.24 -6.99 10.93
N ALA A 177 1.47 -5.93 11.18
CA ALA A 177 0.04 -6.03 11.48
C ALA A 177 -0.74 -6.70 10.33
N LEU A 178 -0.29 -6.56 9.08
CA LEU A 178 -0.86 -7.23 7.89
C LEU A 178 -0.47 -8.72 7.76
N GLY A 179 0.48 -9.21 8.56
CA GLY A 179 0.94 -10.61 8.57
C GLY A 179 2.32 -10.84 7.95
N LEU A 180 3.06 -9.78 7.61
CA LEU A 180 4.44 -9.89 7.12
C LEU A 180 5.44 -9.99 8.28
N GLN A 181 6.58 -10.63 8.06
CA GLN A 181 7.72 -10.69 8.98
C GLN A 181 8.97 -10.10 8.33
N HIS A 182 10.04 -9.98 9.11
CA HIS A 182 11.27 -9.38 8.64
C HIS A 182 11.85 -10.07 7.40
N THR A 183 12.28 -9.26 6.44
CA THR A 183 13.08 -9.68 5.29
C THR A 183 14.44 -8.97 5.32
N PHE A 184 15.42 -9.49 4.56
CA PHE A 184 16.79 -8.99 4.58
C PHE A 184 17.20 -8.42 3.21
N THR A 185 16.26 -7.67 2.62
CA THR A 185 16.34 -7.11 1.26
C THR A 185 16.49 -5.59 1.23
N SER A 186 16.60 -4.96 2.41
CA SER A 186 16.56 -3.50 2.59
C SER A 186 15.23 -2.84 2.20
N SER A 187 14.18 -3.65 2.12
CA SER A 187 12.80 -3.21 1.93
C SER A 187 12.20 -2.67 3.23
N VAL A 188 10.93 -2.27 3.25
CA VAL A 188 10.37 -1.69 4.48
C VAL A 188 10.34 -2.71 5.60
N MET A 189 10.09 -3.98 5.29
CA MET A 189 10.15 -5.09 6.26
C MET A 189 11.56 -5.51 6.65
N SER A 190 12.61 -4.78 6.29
CA SER A 190 13.92 -4.93 6.91
C SER A 190 14.01 -4.12 8.20
N THR A 191 14.84 -4.57 9.15
CA THR A 191 15.07 -3.82 10.40
C THR A 191 15.64 -2.44 10.10
N VAL A 192 15.47 -1.50 11.04
CA VAL A 192 15.93 -0.10 10.88
C VAL A 192 17.42 0.02 10.53
N ALA A 193 18.25 -0.96 10.89
CA ALA A 193 19.68 -0.97 10.57
C ALA A 193 19.98 -1.21 9.09
N THR A 194 19.11 -1.91 8.37
CA THR A 194 19.37 -2.34 6.98
C THR A 194 18.33 -1.83 5.98
N ARG A 195 17.23 -1.24 6.46
CA ARG A 195 16.16 -0.66 5.64
C ARG A 195 16.69 0.49 4.78
N ALA A 196 16.29 0.52 3.51
CA ALA A 196 16.69 1.54 2.54
C ALA A 196 15.52 2.26 1.87
N THR A 197 14.30 2.11 2.37
CA THR A 197 13.12 2.83 1.89
C THR A 197 13.13 4.31 2.30
N SER A 198 12.24 5.11 1.72
CA SER A 198 12.09 6.55 2.00
C SER A 198 10.62 6.96 1.95
N VAL A 199 10.26 8.17 2.40
CA VAL A 199 8.88 8.68 2.30
C VAL A 199 8.35 8.64 0.85
N ARG A 200 9.23 8.80 -0.14
CA ARG A 200 8.88 8.81 -1.58
C ARG A 200 8.79 7.42 -2.19
N GLN A 201 9.35 6.42 -1.52
CA GLN A 201 9.27 5.01 -1.88
C GLN A 201 9.17 4.17 -0.60
N PRO A 202 8.00 4.20 0.08
CA PRO A 202 7.85 3.62 1.41
C PRO A 202 7.90 2.11 1.43
N ILE A 203 7.46 1.47 0.34
CA ILE A 203 7.50 0.02 0.14
C ILE A 203 8.32 -0.32 -1.12
N SER A 204 8.90 -1.50 -1.13
CA SER A 204 9.81 -2.00 -2.17
C SER A 204 9.26 -3.28 -2.83
N ALA A 205 9.97 -3.79 -3.83
CA ALA A 205 9.57 -4.97 -4.60
C ALA A 205 9.32 -6.21 -3.72
N ASP A 206 10.12 -6.40 -2.66
CA ASP A 206 9.97 -7.52 -1.72
C ASP A 206 8.69 -7.40 -0.88
N ASP A 207 8.36 -6.19 -0.42
CA ASP A 207 7.15 -5.92 0.36
C ASP A 207 5.88 -6.16 -0.49
N ILE A 208 5.93 -5.69 -1.74
CA ILE A 208 4.87 -5.90 -2.74
C ILE A 208 4.70 -7.40 -3.03
N ALA A 209 5.80 -8.12 -3.27
CA ALA A 209 5.79 -9.56 -3.51
C ALA A 209 5.24 -10.32 -2.28
N GLY A 210 5.66 -9.95 -1.08
CA GLY A 210 5.21 -10.52 0.18
C GLY A 210 3.71 -10.38 0.37
N LEU A 211 3.16 -9.16 0.23
CA LEU A 211 1.73 -8.92 0.43
C LEU A 211 0.88 -9.52 -0.69
N ALA A 212 1.33 -9.44 -1.95
CA ALA A 212 0.64 -10.08 -3.07
C ALA A 212 0.61 -11.61 -2.94
N GLY A 213 1.66 -12.21 -2.37
CA GLY A 213 1.67 -13.64 -2.04
C GLY A 213 0.67 -14.00 -0.93
N LEU A 214 0.53 -13.14 0.09
CA LEU A 214 -0.35 -13.38 1.23
C LEU A 214 -1.84 -13.19 0.88
N TYR A 215 -2.14 -12.18 0.06
CA TYR A 215 -3.48 -11.77 -0.34
C TYR A 215 -3.62 -11.67 -1.87
N PRO A 216 -3.44 -12.75 -2.63
CA PRO A 216 -3.35 -12.68 -4.09
C PRO A 216 -4.66 -12.26 -4.74
N VAL A 217 -4.57 -11.40 -5.77
CA VAL A 217 -5.67 -11.16 -6.71
C VAL A 217 -6.05 -12.44 -7.47
N LYS A 218 -7.33 -12.61 -7.81
CA LYS A 218 -7.81 -13.79 -8.57
C LYS A 218 -7.25 -13.90 -9.99
N THR A 219 -6.83 -12.79 -10.59
CA THR A 219 -6.21 -12.76 -11.92
C THR A 219 -4.71 -12.59 -11.77
N THR A 220 -3.92 -13.50 -12.35
CA THR A 220 -2.46 -13.51 -12.25
C THR A 220 -1.86 -12.11 -12.48
N VAL A 221 -0.84 -11.73 -11.71
CA VAL A 221 -0.02 -10.57 -12.02
C VAL A 221 0.67 -10.85 -13.35
N ALA A 222 0.09 -10.35 -14.44
CA ALA A 222 0.69 -10.47 -15.76
C ALA A 222 2.03 -9.72 -15.73
N GLY A 223 3.13 -10.41 -15.98
CA GLY A 223 4.43 -9.77 -16.18
C GLY A 223 5.54 -10.12 -15.20
N THR A 224 5.33 -10.94 -14.17
CA THR A 224 6.40 -11.42 -13.25
C THR A 224 6.69 -12.91 -13.44
N GLY A 225 7.88 -13.35 -13.00
CA GLY A 225 8.29 -14.75 -12.94
C GLY A 225 8.73 -15.16 -11.54
N SER A 226 9.22 -16.39 -11.40
CA SER A 226 9.65 -16.95 -10.12
C SER A 226 10.99 -17.68 -10.23
N ILE A 227 11.69 -17.83 -9.10
CA ILE A 227 12.89 -18.67 -8.96
C ILE A 227 12.63 -19.71 -7.88
N SER A 228 12.99 -20.99 -8.10
CA SER A 228 12.82 -22.05 -7.10
C SER A 228 14.03 -22.97 -7.00
N GLY A 229 14.28 -23.52 -5.82
CA GLY A 229 15.36 -24.48 -5.59
C GLY A 229 15.42 -24.99 -4.16
N ARG A 230 16.60 -25.46 -3.74
CA ARG A 230 16.89 -25.98 -2.40
C ARG A 230 18.21 -25.47 -1.83
N ILE A 231 18.20 -25.20 -0.53
CA ILE A 231 19.39 -24.92 0.28
C ILE A 231 19.65 -26.13 1.20
N LEU A 232 20.82 -26.75 1.05
CA LEU A 232 21.20 -27.95 1.79
C LEU A 232 22.50 -27.70 2.56
N PHE A 233 22.66 -28.31 3.73
CA PHE A 233 23.97 -28.38 4.36
C PHE A 233 24.89 -29.33 3.60
N SER A 234 26.12 -28.91 3.35
CA SER A 234 27.09 -29.66 2.55
C SER A 234 27.64 -30.92 3.25
N ASP A 235 27.60 -30.97 4.57
CA ASP A 235 28.10 -32.08 5.39
C ASP A 235 27.08 -33.21 5.60
N THR A 236 25.80 -32.85 5.72
CA THR A 236 24.71 -33.80 6.04
C THR A 236 23.74 -34.02 4.87
N GLY A 237 23.71 -33.11 3.89
CA GLY A 237 22.70 -33.10 2.83
C GLY A 237 21.28 -32.75 3.32
N GLN A 238 21.12 -32.34 4.58
CA GLN A 238 19.82 -31.96 5.14
C GLN A 238 19.39 -30.57 4.64
N GLY A 239 18.08 -30.37 4.55
CA GLY A 239 17.47 -29.07 4.27
C GLY A 239 17.82 -28.03 5.33
N VAL A 240 18.10 -26.81 4.89
CA VAL A 240 18.34 -25.68 5.80
C VAL A 240 17.02 -24.94 5.98
N HIS A 241 16.46 -24.97 7.19
CA HIS A 241 15.24 -24.24 7.55
C HIS A 241 15.53 -22.76 7.79
N MET A 242 14.68 -21.88 7.24
CA MET A 242 14.76 -20.42 7.37
C MET A 242 16.07 -19.79 6.87
N ALA A 243 16.78 -20.43 5.95
CA ALA A 243 17.74 -19.72 5.11
C ALA A 243 17.01 -18.64 4.29
N SER A 244 17.55 -17.42 4.32
CA SER A 244 17.11 -16.29 3.49
C SER A 244 17.76 -16.40 2.11
N VAL A 245 16.94 -16.60 1.08
CA VAL A 245 17.38 -16.70 -0.31
C VAL A 245 16.92 -15.45 -1.04
N VAL A 246 17.86 -14.75 -1.68
CA VAL A 246 17.65 -13.41 -2.22
C VAL A 246 18.02 -13.38 -3.70
N ALA A 247 17.11 -12.87 -4.53
CA ALA A 247 17.34 -12.51 -5.91
C ALA A 247 17.70 -11.02 -6.01
N ILE A 248 18.85 -10.71 -6.62
CA ILE A 248 19.42 -9.36 -6.65
C ILE A 248 19.98 -9.02 -8.03
N ARG A 249 19.86 -7.76 -8.46
CA ARG A 249 20.49 -7.25 -9.68
C ARG A 249 20.85 -5.78 -9.52
N GLY A 250 21.93 -5.34 -10.15
CA GLY A 250 22.38 -3.95 -10.04
C GLY A 250 21.30 -2.93 -10.43
N GLY A 251 21.16 -1.86 -9.63
CA GLY A 251 20.24 -0.76 -9.88
C GLY A 251 18.75 -1.07 -9.65
N ALA A 252 18.41 -2.18 -8.99
CA ALA A 252 17.02 -2.52 -8.67
C ALA A 252 16.89 -3.10 -7.26
N PRO A 253 15.75 -2.95 -6.58
CA PRO A 253 15.51 -3.59 -5.29
C PRO A 253 15.61 -5.12 -5.37
N ALA A 254 16.02 -5.73 -4.25
CA ALA A 254 16.08 -7.18 -4.10
C ALA A 254 14.71 -7.77 -3.70
N VAL A 255 14.52 -9.07 -3.97
CA VAL A 255 13.33 -9.83 -3.55
C VAL A 255 13.80 -11.16 -2.95
N SER A 256 13.15 -11.66 -1.91
CA SER A 256 13.60 -12.80 -1.13
C SER A 256 12.50 -13.80 -0.78
N ALA A 257 12.91 -14.96 -0.28
CA ALA A 257 12.05 -15.93 0.39
C ALA A 257 12.83 -16.65 1.48
N LEU A 258 12.11 -17.14 2.49
CA LEU A 258 12.65 -18.07 3.48
C LEU A 258 12.41 -19.52 3.02
N THR A 259 13.37 -20.38 3.30
CA THR A 259 13.29 -21.84 3.02
C THR A 259 12.43 -22.58 4.05
N LEU A 260 11.71 -23.59 3.58
CA LEU A 260 11.01 -24.58 4.41
C LEU A 260 12.01 -25.54 5.10
N PRO A 261 11.56 -26.39 6.06
CA PRO A 261 12.47 -27.26 6.79
C PRO A 261 13.19 -28.31 5.94
N ASP A 262 12.68 -28.63 4.75
CA ASP A 262 13.36 -29.49 3.77
C ASP A 262 14.29 -28.72 2.82
N GLY A 263 14.56 -27.44 3.12
CA GLY A 263 15.42 -26.54 2.36
C GLY A 263 14.78 -25.99 1.10
N THR A 264 13.53 -26.35 0.76
CA THR A 264 12.86 -25.84 -0.44
C THR A 264 12.52 -24.37 -0.30
N PHE A 265 12.67 -23.63 -1.40
CA PHE A 265 12.19 -22.26 -1.52
C PHE A 265 11.64 -22.00 -2.91
N GLN A 266 10.79 -20.98 -3.00
CA GLN A 266 10.46 -20.30 -4.23
C GLN A 266 10.29 -18.80 -3.92
N ILE A 267 10.91 -17.97 -4.75
CA ILE A 267 10.78 -16.51 -4.73
C ILE A 267 9.82 -16.15 -5.86
N ASP A 268 8.69 -15.54 -5.52
CA ASP A 268 7.63 -15.16 -6.47
C ASP A 268 7.66 -13.67 -6.80
N SER A 269 6.84 -13.28 -7.79
CA SER A 269 6.62 -11.88 -8.18
C SER A 269 7.89 -11.12 -8.59
N ILE A 270 8.87 -11.83 -9.16
CA ILE A 270 10.13 -11.23 -9.61
C ILE A 270 9.94 -10.61 -11.01
N PRO A 271 10.29 -9.33 -11.23
CA PRO A 271 10.30 -8.76 -12.57
C PRO A 271 11.22 -9.53 -13.53
N PRO A 272 10.91 -9.62 -14.84
CA PRO A 272 11.79 -10.26 -15.80
C PRO A 272 13.16 -9.57 -15.87
N GLY A 273 14.22 -10.36 -16.02
CA GLY A 273 15.58 -9.84 -16.05
C GLY A 273 16.64 -10.89 -15.70
N GLN A 274 17.88 -10.44 -15.56
CA GLN A 274 19.00 -11.26 -15.11
C GLN A 274 19.30 -10.93 -13.64
N TYR A 275 19.34 -11.98 -12.80
CA TYR A 275 19.49 -11.87 -11.36
C TYR A 275 20.63 -12.75 -10.87
N PHE A 276 21.35 -12.31 -9.86
CA PHE A 276 22.16 -13.19 -9.03
C PHE A 276 21.31 -13.70 -7.88
N VAL A 277 21.56 -14.93 -7.44
CA VAL A 277 20.85 -15.54 -6.31
C VAL A 277 21.87 -15.91 -5.25
N TYR A 278 21.66 -15.46 -4.02
CA TYR A 278 22.49 -15.84 -2.88
C TYR A 278 21.63 -16.32 -1.72
N ALA A 279 22.21 -17.15 -0.85
CA ALA A 279 21.58 -17.60 0.38
C ALA A 279 22.46 -17.24 1.57
N HIS A 280 21.84 -16.68 2.61
CA HIS A 280 22.49 -16.37 3.88
C HIS A 280 21.64 -16.85 5.06
N ALA A 281 22.30 -17.12 6.18
CA ALA A 281 21.61 -17.43 7.42
C ALA A 281 20.90 -16.19 7.97
N LEU A 282 19.87 -16.40 8.79
CA LEU A 282 19.29 -15.33 9.59
C LEU A 282 20.38 -14.68 10.46
N PRO A 283 20.48 -13.34 10.48
CA PRO A 283 21.40 -12.67 11.39
C PRO A 283 20.96 -12.90 12.85
N PRO A 284 21.86 -12.76 13.84
CA PRO A 284 21.50 -12.84 15.26
C PRO A 284 20.42 -11.84 15.67
N THR A 285 20.30 -10.74 14.93
CA THR A 285 19.30 -9.67 15.11
C THR A 285 18.13 -9.78 14.14
N ALA A 286 17.82 -10.99 13.65
CA ALA A 286 16.75 -11.22 12.69
C ALA A 286 15.38 -10.82 13.22
N ASP A 287 15.15 -11.02 14.51
CA ASP A 287 13.90 -10.71 15.22
C ASP A 287 12.67 -11.24 14.45
N ILE A 288 12.68 -12.53 14.17
CA ILE A 288 11.61 -13.25 13.47
C ILE A 288 10.96 -14.22 14.45
N VAL A 289 9.63 -14.27 14.44
CA VAL A 289 8.82 -15.26 15.13
C VAL A 289 8.94 -16.60 14.39
N ASN A 290 9.38 -17.62 15.12
CA ASN A 290 9.55 -18.97 14.57
C ASN A 290 8.21 -19.55 14.08
N PRO A 291 8.21 -20.31 12.98
CA PRO A 291 7.04 -21.06 12.57
C PRO A 291 6.58 -22.05 13.64
N LYS A 292 5.28 -22.32 13.73
CA LYS A 292 4.72 -23.33 14.64
C LYS A 292 4.46 -24.65 13.92
N ASP A 293 4.60 -25.77 14.62
CA ASP A 293 4.19 -27.09 14.14
C ASP A 293 2.72 -27.40 14.46
N PRO A 294 2.15 -28.56 14.04
CA PRO A 294 0.75 -28.89 14.29
C PRO A 294 0.34 -28.95 15.78
N ASP A 295 1.30 -29.10 16.71
CA ASP A 295 1.05 -29.10 18.16
C ASP A 295 1.26 -27.69 18.77
N GLY A 296 1.51 -26.66 17.95
CA GLY A 296 1.76 -25.29 18.38
C GLY A 296 3.17 -25.04 18.92
N LYS A 297 4.13 -25.93 18.67
CA LYS A 297 5.53 -25.78 19.13
C LYS A 297 6.37 -25.06 18.09
N ASP A 298 7.34 -24.27 18.54
CA ASP A 298 8.29 -23.60 17.65
C ASP A 298 9.12 -24.60 16.84
N VAL A 299 9.22 -24.33 15.54
CA VAL A 299 10.16 -24.98 14.63
C VAL A 299 11.31 -24.01 14.42
N ALA A 300 12.42 -24.24 15.12
CA ALA A 300 13.57 -23.34 15.10
C ALA A 300 14.29 -23.33 13.73
N PRO A 301 14.97 -22.23 13.37
CA PRO A 301 15.92 -22.21 12.24
C PRO A 301 17.00 -23.27 12.39
N SER A 302 17.54 -23.77 11.26
CA SER A 302 18.59 -24.80 11.26
C SER A 302 19.97 -24.33 11.78
N GLY A 303 20.13 -23.04 12.10
CA GLY A 303 21.38 -22.45 12.56
C GLY A 303 22.12 -21.66 11.47
N SER A 304 23.32 -21.17 11.82
CA SER A 304 24.11 -20.30 10.93
C SER A 304 24.94 -21.09 9.91
N PHE A 305 25.23 -20.48 8.77
CA PHE A 305 26.04 -21.04 7.69
C PHE A 305 26.73 -19.95 6.87
N GLY A 306 27.75 -20.32 6.10
CA GLY A 306 28.45 -19.38 5.23
C GLY A 306 27.64 -18.99 4.00
N THR A 307 27.46 -17.69 3.78
CA THR A 307 26.78 -17.14 2.60
C THR A 307 27.46 -17.61 1.31
N LEU A 308 26.66 -18.03 0.34
CA LEU A 308 27.12 -18.38 -1.01
C LEU A 308 26.20 -17.76 -2.06
N ILE A 309 26.78 -17.45 -3.21
CA ILE A 309 26.09 -16.99 -4.42
C ILE A 309 26.08 -18.15 -5.40
N TYR A 310 24.96 -18.36 -6.11
CA TYR A 310 24.82 -19.40 -7.11
C TYR A 310 25.94 -19.29 -8.19
N PRO A 311 26.61 -20.41 -8.53
CA PRO A 311 26.29 -21.81 -8.22
C PRO A 311 26.98 -22.40 -6.97
N GLY A 312 27.50 -21.59 -6.05
CA GLY A 312 28.17 -22.04 -4.84
C GLY A 312 29.52 -21.36 -4.56
N THR A 313 29.63 -20.06 -4.85
CA THR A 313 30.87 -19.28 -4.71
C THR A 313 30.71 -18.12 -3.71
N ARG A 314 31.83 -17.67 -3.14
CA ARG A 314 31.92 -16.42 -2.37
C ARG A 314 32.43 -15.25 -3.23
N ASP A 315 32.99 -15.55 -4.39
CA ASP A 315 33.48 -14.54 -5.33
C ASP A 315 32.36 -14.17 -6.31
N PHE A 316 31.89 -12.93 -6.22
CA PHE A 316 30.83 -12.41 -7.08
C PHE A 316 31.20 -12.46 -8.57
N LEU A 317 32.50 -12.37 -8.92
CA LEU A 317 32.94 -12.47 -10.32
C LEU A 317 32.80 -13.89 -10.89
N GLN A 318 32.66 -14.90 -10.02
CA GLN A 318 32.42 -16.29 -10.39
C GLN A 318 30.93 -16.68 -10.30
N ALA A 319 30.07 -15.75 -9.90
CA ALA A 319 28.64 -15.99 -9.79
C ALA A 319 27.98 -16.12 -11.17
N SER A 320 26.96 -16.97 -11.26
CA SER A 320 26.20 -17.16 -12.51
C SER A 320 24.87 -16.41 -12.45
N PRO A 321 24.55 -15.55 -13.43
CA PRO A 321 23.25 -14.90 -13.50
C PRO A 321 22.15 -15.88 -13.91
N ILE A 322 20.95 -15.66 -13.39
CA ILE A 322 19.73 -16.42 -13.62
C ILE A 322 18.73 -15.55 -14.38
N ALA A 323 18.22 -16.07 -15.49
CA ALA A 323 17.16 -15.41 -16.25
C ALA A 323 15.80 -15.67 -15.59
N VAL A 324 15.05 -14.59 -15.37
CA VAL A 324 13.65 -14.61 -14.95
C VAL A 324 12.78 -14.18 -16.12
N MET A 325 11.75 -14.97 -16.42
CA MET A 325 10.80 -14.70 -17.50
C MET A 325 9.38 -14.64 -16.95
N ALA A 326 8.57 -13.75 -17.50
CA ALA A 326 7.18 -13.60 -17.09
C ALA A 326 6.39 -14.91 -17.26
N GLY A 327 5.62 -15.29 -16.24
CA GLY A 327 4.79 -16.49 -16.20
C GLY A 327 5.58 -17.80 -16.15
N LYS A 328 6.89 -17.77 -15.85
CA LYS A 328 7.75 -18.95 -15.75
C LYS A 328 8.39 -19.04 -14.38
N VAL A 329 8.60 -20.28 -13.93
CA VAL A 329 9.42 -20.61 -12.77
C VAL A 329 10.78 -21.10 -13.27
N THR A 330 11.85 -20.39 -12.93
CA THR A 330 13.23 -20.83 -13.16
C THR A 330 13.63 -21.76 -12.03
N LYS A 331 13.77 -23.06 -12.33
CA LYS A 331 13.93 -24.14 -11.35
C LYS A 331 15.40 -24.52 -11.14
N ASP A 332 15.63 -25.38 -10.15
CA ASP A 332 16.90 -26.05 -9.88
C ASP A 332 18.05 -25.12 -9.47
N ILE A 333 17.71 -23.98 -8.85
CA ILE A 333 18.69 -23.04 -8.30
C ILE A 333 19.07 -23.49 -6.89
N ASN A 334 19.99 -24.44 -6.81
CA ASN A 334 20.40 -25.09 -5.57
C ASN A 334 21.73 -24.56 -5.02
N LEU A 335 21.88 -24.54 -3.70
CA LEU A 335 23.14 -24.22 -3.00
C LEU A 335 23.42 -25.24 -1.90
N SER A 336 24.67 -25.68 -1.80
CA SER A 336 25.17 -26.49 -0.68
C SER A 336 26.05 -25.63 0.23
N VAL A 337 25.56 -25.33 1.43
CA VAL A 337 26.17 -24.37 2.37
C VAL A 337 26.86 -25.08 3.52
N THR A 338 27.95 -24.50 4.03
CA THR A 338 28.70 -25.06 5.17
C THR A 338 28.23 -24.44 6.48
N PRO A 339 27.88 -25.22 7.52
CA PRO A 339 27.50 -24.71 8.83
C PRO A 339 28.57 -23.79 9.45
N LYS A 340 28.12 -22.83 10.25
CA LYS A 340 28.97 -21.91 11.03
C LYS A 340 28.40 -21.77 12.45
N ALA A 341 29.27 -21.42 13.39
CA ALA A 341 28.86 -21.12 14.77
C ALA A 341 27.97 -19.88 14.84
N SER A 342 28.29 -18.84 14.06
CA SER A 342 27.51 -17.59 13.96
C SER A 342 27.78 -16.88 12.64
N ALA A 343 26.94 -15.90 12.31
CA ALA A 343 27.23 -14.93 11.25
C ALA A 343 28.34 -13.98 11.73
N ASN A 344 29.35 -13.71 10.91
CA ASN A 344 30.45 -12.83 11.33
C ASN A 344 30.14 -11.36 11.03
N ILE A 345 29.50 -11.08 9.89
CA ILE A 345 29.09 -9.73 9.49
C ILE A 345 27.57 -9.66 9.42
N TYR A 346 26.97 -8.68 10.09
CA TYR A 346 25.52 -8.44 10.08
C TYR A 346 25.19 -7.01 10.54
N ALA A 347 23.93 -6.60 10.34
CA ALA A 347 23.41 -5.28 10.71
C ALA A 347 24.27 -4.12 10.17
N VAL A 348 24.69 -4.22 8.91
CA VAL A 348 25.49 -3.17 8.27
C VAL A 348 24.59 -2.05 7.77
N SER A 349 24.83 -0.83 8.25
CA SER A 349 24.20 0.41 7.81
C SER A 349 25.21 1.27 7.06
N ILE A 350 24.76 1.91 5.97
CA ILE A 350 25.54 2.94 5.26
C ILE A 350 24.95 4.31 5.54
N TYR A 351 25.82 5.28 5.78
CA TYR A 351 25.49 6.66 6.07
C TYR A 351 26.16 7.62 5.09
N SER A 352 25.45 8.69 4.76
CA SER A 352 26.01 9.90 4.15
C SER A 352 25.88 11.06 5.13
N PHE A 353 26.79 12.04 5.05
CA PHE A 353 26.84 13.17 5.97
C PHE A 353 26.43 14.47 5.28
N PHE A 354 25.49 15.17 5.90
CA PHE A 354 25.03 16.50 5.50
C PHE A 354 25.37 17.46 6.65
N GLY A 355 26.53 18.10 6.55
CA GLY A 355 27.15 18.75 7.72
C GLY A 355 27.50 17.70 8.78
N ASN A 356 27.00 17.88 10.01
CA ASN A 356 27.18 16.91 11.10
C ASN A 356 26.05 15.86 11.17
N ASN A 357 25.02 15.96 10.32
CA ASN A 357 23.89 15.04 10.33
C ASN A 357 24.22 13.77 9.53
N ALA A 358 24.14 12.61 10.18
CA ALA A 358 24.30 11.31 9.52
C ALA A 358 22.94 10.81 9.04
N VAL A 359 22.83 10.55 7.74
CA VAL A 359 21.60 10.11 7.08
C VAL A 359 21.73 8.67 6.61
N HIS A 360 20.76 7.85 7.00
CA HIS A 360 20.60 6.45 6.58
C HIS A 360 19.21 6.24 5.96
N PRO A 361 19.10 5.50 4.84
CA PRO A 361 20.18 4.99 3.99
C PRO A 361 21.06 6.09 3.38
N GLY A 362 22.31 5.76 3.09
CA GLY A 362 23.25 6.68 2.46
C GLY A 362 22.80 7.13 1.08
N ARG A 363 23.29 8.31 0.67
CA ARG A 363 23.10 8.92 -0.65
C ARG A 363 24.46 9.30 -1.26
N PHE A 364 24.66 9.01 -2.53
CA PHE A 364 25.86 9.45 -3.26
C PHE A 364 25.45 10.20 -4.54
N ASN A 365 25.78 11.49 -4.61
CA ASN A 365 25.51 12.30 -5.78
C ASN A 365 26.50 11.94 -6.90
N SER A 366 26.00 11.36 -8.00
CA SER A 366 26.79 10.88 -9.12
C SER A 366 27.53 11.97 -9.89
N THR A 367 27.09 13.23 -9.77
CA THR A 367 27.80 14.39 -10.37
C THR A 367 29.16 14.60 -9.72
N ASN A 368 29.31 14.18 -8.46
CA ASN A 368 30.60 14.04 -7.82
C ASN A 368 31.27 12.77 -8.34
N THR A 369 32.31 12.93 -9.18
CA THR A 369 33.09 11.78 -9.70
C THR A 369 33.74 10.93 -8.60
N LYS A 370 33.87 11.49 -7.38
CA LYS A 370 34.36 10.83 -6.17
C LYS A 370 33.54 11.28 -4.97
N GLY A 371 33.33 10.39 -4.01
CA GLY A 371 32.70 10.72 -2.73
C GLY A 371 33.01 9.68 -1.67
N THR A 372 32.51 9.90 -0.47
CA THR A 372 32.69 8.96 0.65
C THR A 372 31.35 8.71 1.33
N VAL A 373 31.06 7.44 1.58
CA VAL A 373 29.98 7.01 2.48
C VAL A 373 30.60 6.27 3.66
N VAL A 374 29.89 6.16 4.77
CA VAL A 374 30.39 5.49 5.98
C VAL A 374 29.59 4.24 6.25
N ALA A 375 30.26 3.11 6.43
CA ALA A 375 29.65 1.87 6.89
C ALA A 375 29.87 1.67 8.39
N SER A 376 28.83 1.17 9.08
CA SER A 376 28.87 0.67 10.45
C SER A 376 28.14 -0.66 10.51
N GLY A 377 28.59 -1.59 11.36
CA GLY A 377 27.96 -2.90 11.50
C GLY A 377 28.85 -3.88 12.24
N ALA A 378 28.26 -4.99 12.68
CA ALA A 378 29.01 -6.04 13.36
C ALA A 378 30.00 -6.71 12.40
N GLY A 379 31.19 -7.04 12.90
CA GLY A 379 32.21 -7.78 12.13
C GLY A 379 32.98 -7.00 11.07
N LEU A 380 32.69 -5.70 10.89
CA LEU A 380 33.42 -4.86 9.92
C LEU A 380 34.85 -4.51 10.37
N GLY A 381 35.13 -4.57 11.67
CA GLY A 381 36.42 -4.20 12.23
C GLY A 381 36.40 -4.04 13.74
N SER A 382 37.55 -3.74 14.32
CA SER A 382 37.69 -3.46 15.76
C SER A 382 38.86 -2.50 16.01
N ASN A 383 38.76 -1.72 17.10
CA ASN A 383 39.80 -0.77 17.53
C ASN A 383 40.30 0.17 16.42
N GLY A 384 39.41 0.60 15.52
CA GLY A 384 39.75 1.51 14.41
C GLY A 384 40.43 0.85 13.23
N ASN A 385 40.50 -0.48 13.19
CA ASN A 385 41.03 -1.26 12.08
C ASN A 385 39.92 -2.07 11.41
N ALA A 386 39.99 -2.22 10.09
CA ALA A 386 39.10 -3.10 9.35
C ALA A 386 39.36 -4.57 9.72
N ALA A 387 38.35 -5.42 9.57
CA ALA A 387 38.52 -6.85 9.74
C ALA A 387 39.55 -7.42 8.75
N ASP A 388 40.27 -8.46 9.16
CA ASP A 388 41.34 -9.05 8.35
C ASP A 388 40.83 -9.53 6.99
N GLY A 389 41.47 -9.04 5.92
CA GLY A 389 41.11 -9.37 4.55
C GLY A 389 39.77 -8.80 4.09
N LEU A 390 39.21 -7.80 4.78
CA LEU A 390 37.96 -7.17 4.39
C LEU A 390 38.10 -6.45 3.03
N GLY A 391 37.35 -6.94 2.05
CA GLY A 391 37.08 -6.29 0.77
C GLY A 391 35.64 -5.80 0.71
N VAL A 392 35.42 -4.71 -0.04
CA VAL A 392 34.08 -4.17 -0.30
C VAL A 392 33.97 -3.87 -1.80
N GLN A 393 32.88 -4.31 -2.43
CA GLN A 393 32.61 -4.06 -3.84
C GLN A 393 31.13 -3.76 -4.09
N ALA A 394 30.84 -2.97 -5.13
CA ALA A 394 29.46 -2.67 -5.54
C ALA A 394 29.00 -3.59 -6.68
N ILE A 395 27.70 -3.89 -6.73
CA ILE A 395 27.08 -4.69 -7.81
C ILE A 395 26.53 -3.75 -8.90
N GLY A 396 26.77 -4.07 -10.18
CA GLY A 396 26.10 -3.39 -11.31
C GLY A 396 26.91 -2.30 -12.01
N GLY A 397 28.14 -2.01 -11.56
CA GLY A 397 29.11 -1.17 -12.29
C GLY A 397 28.82 0.34 -12.37
N ALA A 398 27.72 0.82 -11.77
CA ALA A 398 27.40 2.24 -11.67
C ALA A 398 28.31 2.97 -10.66
N VAL A 399 28.80 2.25 -9.66
CA VAL A 399 29.75 2.74 -8.65
C VAL A 399 30.87 1.71 -8.47
N SER A 400 32.06 2.19 -8.13
CA SER A 400 33.16 1.34 -7.65
C SER A 400 33.65 1.84 -6.29
N VAL A 401 34.06 0.91 -5.42
CA VAL A 401 34.72 1.21 -4.16
C VAL A 401 36.22 1.23 -4.41
N SER A 402 36.83 2.40 -4.24
CA SER A 402 38.24 2.64 -4.56
C SER A 402 39.17 2.54 -3.36
N ALA A 403 38.66 2.74 -2.15
CA ALA A 403 39.37 2.51 -0.90
C ALA A 403 38.40 2.23 0.25
N VAL A 404 38.88 1.46 1.24
CA VAL A 404 38.22 1.21 2.52
C VAL A 404 39.14 1.74 3.61
N ARG A 405 38.69 2.76 4.33
CA ARG A 405 39.49 3.45 5.35
C ARG A 405 38.82 3.30 6.73
N PRO A 406 39.34 2.42 7.59
CA PRO A 406 38.78 2.26 8.93
C PRO A 406 39.16 3.45 9.83
N TYR A 407 38.29 3.81 10.75
CA TYR A 407 38.56 4.82 11.77
C TYR A 407 37.73 4.56 13.04
N THR A 408 38.13 5.19 14.15
CA THR A 408 37.40 5.12 15.42
C THR A 408 36.63 6.42 15.66
N ALA A 409 35.37 6.31 16.06
CA ALA A 409 34.59 7.44 16.58
C ALA A 409 33.68 6.95 17.72
N ASN A 410 33.57 7.72 18.81
CA ASN A 410 32.75 7.38 19.98
C ASN A 410 32.99 5.96 20.54
N GLY A 411 34.23 5.45 20.42
CA GLY A 411 34.60 4.10 20.88
C GLY A 411 34.23 2.96 19.91
N TYR A 412 33.59 3.25 18.77
CA TYR A 412 33.22 2.27 17.75
C TYR A 412 34.09 2.37 16.51
N THR A 413 34.21 1.26 15.77
CA THR A 413 34.93 1.21 14.48
C THR A 413 33.96 1.44 13.34
N TYR A 414 34.32 2.37 12.44
CA TYR A 414 33.59 2.69 11.22
C TYR A 414 34.49 2.51 10.01
N LEU A 415 33.89 2.33 8.84
CA LEU A 415 34.61 2.26 7.56
C LEU A 415 34.17 3.40 6.65
N ALA A 416 35.07 4.31 6.31
CA ALA A 416 34.86 5.23 5.21
C ALA A 416 35.13 4.51 3.88
N LEU A 417 34.12 4.45 3.02
CA LEU A 417 34.18 3.83 1.71
C LEU A 417 34.31 4.93 0.65
N ASP A 418 35.48 5.03 0.03
CA ASP A 418 35.72 6.03 -1.01
C ASP A 418 35.20 5.51 -2.36
N LEU A 419 34.15 6.14 -2.86
CA LEU A 419 33.41 5.75 -4.04
C LEU A 419 33.89 6.51 -5.28
N ARG A 420 33.73 5.89 -6.45
CA ARG A 420 33.80 6.55 -7.76
C ARG A 420 32.55 6.22 -8.55
N SER A 421 31.85 7.25 -9.01
CA SER A 421 30.70 7.10 -9.90
C SER A 421 31.18 6.80 -11.32
N ASN A 422 30.44 5.95 -12.02
CA ASN A 422 30.54 5.78 -13.46
C ASN A 422 29.55 6.76 -14.11
N PRO A 423 29.99 7.72 -14.95
CA PRO A 423 29.09 8.68 -15.60
C PRO A 423 28.04 8.03 -16.52
N MET A 424 28.28 6.80 -16.97
CA MET A 424 27.32 6.01 -17.76
C MET A 424 26.44 5.08 -16.90
N GLY A 425 26.61 5.09 -15.58
CA GLY A 425 25.81 4.31 -14.64
C GLY A 425 24.44 4.94 -14.41
N GLY A 426 23.39 4.12 -14.39
CA GLY A 426 22.05 4.56 -13.98
C GLY A 426 22.00 4.85 -12.47
N GLY A 427 21.17 5.83 -12.07
CA GLY A 427 20.87 6.11 -10.67
C GLY A 427 20.07 5.00 -9.99
N GLY A 428 19.74 5.20 -8.71
CA GLY A 428 18.94 4.26 -7.91
C GLY A 428 19.79 3.39 -6.97
N PRO A 429 19.20 2.29 -6.44
CA PRO A 429 19.79 1.54 -5.34
C PRO A 429 21.08 0.84 -5.74
N GLN A 430 22.11 0.99 -4.93
CA GLN A 430 23.42 0.36 -5.11
C GLN A 430 23.63 -0.69 -4.04
N HIS A 431 23.93 -1.92 -4.44
CA HIS A 431 24.21 -3.00 -3.49
C HIS A 431 25.70 -3.07 -3.19
N LEU A 432 26.04 -3.44 -1.95
CA LEU A 432 27.42 -3.68 -1.54
C LEU A 432 27.62 -5.13 -1.12
N VAL A 433 28.79 -5.67 -1.45
CA VAL A 433 29.25 -6.99 -1.04
C VAL A 433 30.50 -6.80 -0.19
N PHE A 434 30.48 -7.36 1.01
CA PHE A 434 31.57 -7.36 1.97
C PHE A 434 32.14 -8.78 2.04
N THR A 435 33.44 -8.93 1.80
CA THR A 435 34.11 -10.23 1.77
C THR A 435 35.26 -10.24 2.77
N THR A 436 35.39 -11.31 3.54
CA THR A 436 36.61 -11.62 4.30
C THR A 436 37.15 -12.97 3.84
N SER A 437 38.27 -13.42 4.39
CA SER A 437 38.82 -14.75 4.07
C SER A 437 37.85 -15.90 4.37
N GLY A 438 36.92 -15.71 5.33
CA GLY A 438 36.00 -16.75 5.80
C GLY A 438 34.51 -16.42 5.66
N ASP A 439 34.16 -15.25 5.12
CA ASP A 439 32.75 -14.81 5.07
C ASP A 439 32.41 -13.93 3.86
N LEU A 440 31.12 -13.94 3.52
CA LEU A 440 30.51 -13.10 2.50
C LEU A 440 29.24 -12.51 3.11
N TYR A 441 29.08 -11.19 3.02
CA TYR A 441 27.85 -10.49 3.39
C TYR A 441 27.42 -9.58 2.23
N VAL A 442 26.14 -9.66 1.87
CA VAL A 442 25.55 -8.82 0.84
C VAL A 442 24.60 -7.86 1.53
N LEU A 443 24.76 -6.57 1.28
CA LEU A 443 23.84 -5.52 1.66
C LEU A 443 23.08 -5.05 0.40
N PRO A 444 21.84 -5.52 0.20
CA PRO A 444 20.92 -4.92 -0.76
C PRO A 444 20.74 -3.43 -0.49
N SER A 445 20.36 -2.68 -1.53
CA SER A 445 20.16 -1.21 -1.55
C SER A 445 20.99 -0.42 -0.51
N ALA A 446 22.29 -0.69 -0.43
CA ALA A 446 23.18 -0.18 0.61
C ALA A 446 23.19 1.35 0.66
N PHE A 447 23.14 2.00 -0.50
CA PHE A 447 22.94 3.45 -0.63
C PHE A 447 22.26 3.75 -1.96
N GLU A 448 21.70 4.96 -2.10
CA GLU A 448 21.13 5.43 -3.37
C GLU A 448 22.13 6.28 -4.15
N LEU A 449 22.25 6.01 -5.44
CA LEU A 449 22.97 6.86 -6.39
C LEU A 449 22.00 7.92 -6.93
N VAL A 450 22.23 9.17 -6.57
CA VAL A 450 21.35 10.32 -6.86
C VAL A 450 21.99 11.27 -7.86
N ALA A 451 21.19 12.08 -8.56
CA ALA A 451 21.68 12.97 -9.63
C ALA A 451 21.95 14.42 -9.19
N ALA A 452 21.54 14.79 -7.97
CA ALA A 452 21.66 16.14 -7.44
C ALA A 452 21.81 16.09 -5.91
N ASP A 453 22.19 17.22 -5.31
CA ASP A 453 22.23 17.35 -3.85
C ASP A 453 20.81 17.41 -3.28
N ALA A 454 20.70 17.09 -1.99
CA ALA A 454 19.43 17.15 -1.26
C ALA A 454 18.83 18.56 -1.29
N PRO A 455 17.49 18.70 -1.30
CA PRO A 455 16.86 20.00 -1.25
C PRO A 455 17.13 20.66 0.10
N ALA A 456 17.00 21.99 0.21
CA ALA A 456 17.07 22.70 1.49
C ALA A 456 16.15 23.92 1.46
N VAL A 457 15.33 24.10 2.51
CA VAL A 457 14.35 25.19 2.61
C VAL A 457 15.02 26.41 3.24
N SER A 458 15.06 27.55 2.54
CA SER A 458 15.67 28.78 3.05
C SER A 458 14.67 29.76 3.64
N SER A 459 13.42 29.75 3.18
CA SER A 459 12.34 30.53 3.80
C SER A 459 10.96 29.90 3.58
N VAL A 460 10.05 30.22 4.50
CA VAL A 460 8.63 29.87 4.46
C VAL A 460 7.87 31.15 4.81
N ALA A 461 6.95 31.58 3.95
CA ALA A 461 6.18 32.80 4.12
C ALA A 461 4.72 32.62 3.69
N ASN A 462 3.79 33.19 4.45
CA ASN A 462 2.37 33.11 4.16
C ASN A 462 1.97 34.14 3.11
N ASN A 463 1.19 33.72 2.12
CA ASN A 463 0.54 34.62 1.19
C ASN A 463 -0.89 34.94 1.65
N ALA A 464 -1.43 36.08 1.20
CA ALA A 464 -2.77 36.52 1.56
C ALA A 464 -3.89 35.63 0.98
N ASP A 465 -3.58 34.83 -0.04
CA ASP A 465 -4.51 33.90 -0.69
C ASP A 465 -4.57 32.52 -0.02
N GLY A 466 -3.87 32.35 1.11
CA GLY A 466 -3.80 31.09 1.85
C GLY A 466 -2.76 30.10 1.34
N THR A 467 -2.00 30.44 0.30
CA THR A 467 -0.82 29.68 -0.11
C THR A 467 0.41 30.04 0.73
N VAL A 468 1.45 29.22 0.64
CA VAL A 468 2.73 29.38 1.32
C VAL A 468 3.81 29.52 0.26
N ALA A 469 4.50 30.65 0.24
CA ALA A 469 5.70 30.88 -0.55
C ALA A 469 6.91 30.25 0.14
N ILE A 470 7.68 29.49 -0.63
CA ILE A 470 8.82 28.72 -0.15
C ILE A 470 10.01 29.05 -1.05
N ALA A 471 11.13 29.44 -0.46
CA ALA A 471 12.41 29.50 -1.17
C ALA A 471 13.24 28.28 -0.77
N ALA A 472 13.88 27.65 -1.75
CA ALA A 472 14.66 26.44 -1.53
C ALA A 472 15.73 26.22 -2.60
N THR A 473 16.78 25.47 -2.26
CA THR A 473 17.76 24.95 -3.21
C THR A 473 17.54 23.46 -3.45
N GLY A 474 18.19 22.90 -4.48
CA GLY A 474 18.12 21.46 -4.78
C GLY A 474 16.74 20.97 -5.25
N LEU A 475 15.90 21.89 -5.74
CA LEU A 475 14.58 21.56 -6.29
C LEU A 475 14.69 20.80 -7.61
N THR A 476 13.69 19.96 -7.85
CA THR A 476 13.45 19.29 -9.13
C THR A 476 12.00 19.55 -9.55
N GLU A 477 11.69 19.38 -10.84
CA GLU A 477 10.31 19.53 -11.33
C GLU A 477 9.32 18.56 -10.66
N ARG A 478 9.83 17.48 -10.06
CA ARG A 478 9.05 16.43 -9.40
C ARG A 478 9.18 16.44 -7.88
N SER A 479 9.79 17.49 -7.31
CA SER A 479 9.83 17.68 -5.87
C SER A 479 8.41 17.82 -5.31
N GLN A 480 8.20 17.44 -4.06
CA GLN A 480 6.91 17.55 -3.39
C GLN A 480 7.08 18.19 -2.01
N ILE A 481 6.18 19.11 -1.70
CA ILE A 481 6.15 19.86 -0.45
C ILE A 481 5.18 19.16 0.49
N TYR A 482 5.65 18.95 1.72
CA TYR A 482 4.92 18.32 2.80
C TYR A 482 4.88 19.25 4.00
N PHE A 483 3.77 19.21 4.74
CA PHE A 483 3.57 19.85 6.03
C PHE A 483 3.40 18.72 7.05
N ASP A 484 4.30 18.57 8.03
CA ASP A 484 4.27 17.47 9.03
C ASP A 484 4.04 16.05 8.46
N GLY A 485 4.50 15.84 7.21
CA GLY A 485 4.37 14.59 6.48
C GLY A 485 3.05 14.36 5.75
N VAL A 486 2.16 15.37 5.69
CA VAL A 486 1.03 15.40 4.75
C VAL A 486 1.43 16.21 3.51
N PRO A 487 1.24 15.69 2.29
CA PRO A 487 1.55 16.45 1.07
C PRO A 487 0.67 17.69 0.93
N ALA A 488 1.21 18.74 0.33
CA ALA A 488 0.46 19.92 -0.07
C ALA A 488 -0.70 19.54 -1.01
N ARG A 489 -1.85 20.20 -0.88
CA ARG A 489 -3.02 19.95 -1.75
C ARG A 489 -2.78 20.35 -3.20
N SER A 490 -1.98 21.39 -3.38
CA SER A 490 -1.49 21.84 -4.67
C SER A 490 -0.15 22.53 -4.49
N GLN A 491 0.65 22.55 -5.55
CA GLN A 491 1.95 23.21 -5.53
C GLN A 491 2.34 23.68 -6.93
N SER A 492 3.13 24.74 -7.01
CA SER A 492 3.90 25.17 -8.16
C SER A 492 5.37 25.26 -7.76
N ILE A 493 6.26 24.80 -8.64
CA ILE A 493 7.70 24.78 -8.39
C ILE A 493 8.40 25.47 -9.56
N ASP A 494 9.18 26.49 -9.26
CA ASP A 494 10.12 27.10 -10.18
C ASP A 494 11.54 26.68 -9.79
N VAL A 495 12.07 25.71 -10.54
CA VAL A 495 13.42 25.17 -10.31
C VAL A 495 14.50 26.20 -10.65
N ALA A 496 14.25 27.10 -11.61
CA ALA A 496 15.24 28.08 -12.06
C ALA A 496 15.43 29.18 -11.01
N ASP A 497 14.33 29.65 -10.44
CA ASP A 497 14.35 30.69 -9.40
C ASP A 497 14.54 30.13 -7.98
N GLY A 498 14.46 28.81 -7.80
CA GLY A 498 14.58 28.17 -6.48
C GLY A 498 13.40 28.51 -5.58
N THR A 499 12.21 28.64 -6.15
CA THR A 499 10.99 29.02 -5.42
C THR A 499 9.87 28.03 -5.65
N ALA A 500 8.95 27.96 -4.69
CA ALA A 500 7.72 27.21 -4.81
C ALA A 500 6.58 27.94 -4.10
N SER A 501 5.35 27.66 -4.54
CA SER A 501 4.13 28.03 -3.80
C SER A 501 3.33 26.77 -3.54
N ALA A 502 2.79 26.62 -2.33
CA ALA A 502 2.01 25.44 -1.94
C ALA A 502 0.74 25.82 -1.20
N THR A 503 -0.35 25.10 -1.44
CA THR A 503 -1.55 25.16 -0.60
C THR A 503 -1.43 24.09 0.50
N PRO A 504 -1.33 24.47 1.78
CA PRO A 504 -1.27 23.48 2.85
C PRO A 504 -2.57 22.66 2.92
N PRO A 505 -2.50 21.42 3.45
CA PRO A 505 -3.70 20.71 3.88
C PRO A 505 -4.43 21.54 4.97
N PRO A 506 -5.75 21.39 5.18
CA PRO A 506 -6.42 22.07 6.30
C PRO A 506 -5.78 21.70 7.63
N GLY A 507 -5.78 22.60 8.61
CA GLY A 507 -5.18 22.36 9.92
C GLY A 507 -5.74 23.26 10.99
N ASN A 508 -5.51 22.88 12.25
CA ASN A 508 -6.08 23.57 13.39
C ASN A 508 -5.36 24.91 13.64
N ALA A 509 -6.13 25.90 14.07
CA ALA A 509 -5.64 27.23 14.43
C ALA A 509 -4.41 27.18 15.36
N GLY A 510 -3.33 27.87 14.99
CA GLY A 510 -2.10 27.97 15.78
C GLY A 510 -1.21 26.72 15.76
N GLN A 511 -1.61 25.63 15.10
CA GLN A 511 -0.77 24.45 14.95
C GLN A 511 0.48 24.80 14.11
N PRO A 512 1.71 24.48 14.57
CA PRO A 512 2.88 24.50 13.71
C PRO A 512 2.93 23.22 12.86
N ALA A 513 3.47 23.32 11.66
CA ALA A 513 3.83 22.19 10.83
C ALA A 513 5.21 22.43 10.20
N VAL A 514 6.09 21.44 10.29
CA VAL A 514 7.39 21.43 9.63
C VAL A 514 7.19 21.32 8.12
N VAL A 515 7.77 22.26 7.38
CA VAL A 515 7.75 22.26 5.91
C VAL A 515 8.95 21.48 5.40
N THR A 516 8.67 20.35 4.75
CA THR A 516 9.71 19.48 4.19
C THR A 516 9.53 19.36 2.68
N ILE A 517 10.63 19.48 1.94
CA ILE A 517 10.65 19.21 0.51
C ILE A 517 11.28 17.85 0.28
N TYR A 518 10.58 17.00 -0.46
CA TYR A 518 11.05 15.68 -0.87
C TYR A 518 11.31 15.62 -2.37
N ASN A 519 12.48 15.14 -2.75
CA ASN A 519 12.82 14.84 -4.15
C ASN A 519 12.44 13.39 -4.51
N PRO A 520 12.18 13.07 -5.79
CA PRO A 520 11.77 11.72 -6.20
C PRO A 520 12.77 10.60 -5.87
N ASP A 521 14.03 10.94 -5.69
CA ASP A 521 15.12 10.03 -5.33
C ASP A 521 15.19 9.74 -3.81
N GLY A 522 14.20 10.20 -3.06
CA GLY A 522 14.11 9.97 -1.62
C GLY A 522 15.05 10.86 -0.80
N GLN A 523 15.61 11.93 -1.38
CA GLN A 523 16.26 13.00 -0.61
C GLN A 523 15.24 13.99 -0.06
N ASN A 524 15.53 14.61 1.09
CA ASN A 524 14.65 15.62 1.66
C ASN A 524 15.42 16.75 2.37
N SER A 525 14.71 17.84 2.68
CA SER A 525 15.32 19.04 3.30
C SER A 525 15.76 18.88 4.74
N LEU A 526 15.19 17.93 5.49
CA LEU A 526 15.61 17.62 6.85
C LEU A 526 17.00 16.97 6.90
N PHE A 527 17.55 16.48 5.78
CA PHE A 527 18.91 15.96 5.73
C PHE A 527 19.93 17.01 6.19
N ALA A 528 19.78 18.26 5.75
CA ALA A 528 20.65 19.36 6.18
C ALA A 528 20.10 20.17 7.36
N GLN A 529 18.81 20.00 7.71
CA GLN A 529 18.07 20.96 8.55
C GLN A 529 17.36 20.33 9.75
N SER A 530 17.64 19.06 10.08
CA SER A 530 16.95 18.32 11.15
C SER A 530 17.00 19.00 12.53
N GLY A 531 18.06 19.75 12.86
CA GLY A 531 18.20 20.45 14.14
C GLY A 531 17.46 21.80 14.23
N SER A 532 17.01 22.36 13.12
CA SER A 532 16.27 23.63 13.06
C SER A 532 15.39 23.69 11.81
N PRO A 533 14.36 22.82 11.73
CA PRO A 533 13.47 22.79 10.58
C PRO A 533 12.65 24.08 10.48
N LEU A 534 12.33 24.49 9.24
CA LEU A 534 11.42 25.62 9.02
C LEU A 534 9.98 25.17 9.17
N THR A 535 9.16 26.02 9.79
CA THR A 535 7.77 25.73 10.09
C THR A 535 6.81 26.70 9.41
N TYR A 536 5.60 26.23 9.21
CA TYR A 536 4.41 27.00 8.87
C TYR A 536 3.45 26.93 10.06
N THR A 537 2.85 28.06 10.47
CA THR A 537 1.83 28.07 11.52
C THR A 537 0.47 28.33 10.89
N TYR A 538 -0.48 27.43 11.15
CA TYR A 538 -1.85 27.56 10.67
C TYR A 538 -2.52 28.82 11.23
N PRO A 539 -3.15 29.65 10.39
CA PRO A 539 -3.82 30.86 10.83
C PRO A 539 -5.06 30.53 11.69
N ASP A 540 -5.45 31.45 12.55
CA ASP A 540 -6.66 31.32 13.35
C ASP A 540 -7.92 31.34 12.46
N ALA A 541 -8.59 30.20 12.32
CA ALA A 541 -9.78 30.03 11.47
C ALA A 541 -11.12 29.90 12.24
N GLY A 542 -11.10 30.02 13.57
CA GLY A 542 -12.27 29.77 14.43
C GLY A 542 -12.55 28.28 14.66
N PRO A 543 -13.52 27.93 15.53
CA PRO A 543 -13.81 26.53 15.85
C PRO A 543 -14.50 25.82 14.68
N THR A 544 -14.23 24.51 14.55
CA THR A 544 -14.71 23.65 13.48
C THR A 544 -15.65 22.52 13.95
N PRO A 545 -16.75 22.79 14.68
CA PRO A 545 -17.59 21.72 15.23
C PRO A 545 -18.29 20.91 14.14
N VAL A 546 -18.54 19.63 14.45
CA VAL A 546 -19.27 18.69 13.58
C VAL A 546 -20.42 18.03 14.35
N THR A 547 -21.52 17.76 13.67
CA THR A 547 -22.64 16.95 14.18
C THR A 547 -22.91 15.76 13.27
N VAL A 548 -23.35 14.65 13.86
CA VAL A 548 -23.62 13.39 13.15
C VAL A 548 -25.04 12.90 13.42
N GLN A 549 -25.75 12.46 12.38
CA GLN A 549 -27.11 11.94 12.51
C GLN A 549 -27.39 10.85 11.45
N PRO A 550 -27.95 9.68 11.81
CA PRO A 550 -28.28 9.24 13.16
C PRO A 550 -27.06 8.88 14.01
N ALA A 551 -27.13 9.15 15.31
CA ALA A 551 -26.12 8.76 16.30
C ALA A 551 -26.29 7.33 16.84
N THR A 552 -27.21 6.53 16.29
CA THR A 552 -27.43 5.15 16.72
C THR A 552 -27.94 4.32 15.55
N LEU A 553 -27.35 3.14 15.35
CA LEU A 553 -27.82 2.14 14.41
C LEU A 553 -27.83 0.75 15.05
N PRO A 554 -28.80 -0.12 14.72
CA PRO A 554 -28.76 -1.51 15.13
C PRO A 554 -27.71 -2.30 14.33
N GLY A 555 -27.22 -3.41 14.88
CA GLY A 555 -26.53 -4.42 14.08
C GLY A 555 -27.40 -4.93 12.92
N ALA A 556 -26.77 -5.49 11.89
CA ALA A 556 -27.41 -5.83 10.62
C ALA A 556 -28.06 -4.59 9.96
N SER A 557 -27.26 -3.56 9.70
CA SER A 557 -27.74 -2.33 9.05
C SER A 557 -26.78 -1.84 7.97
N GLU A 558 -27.38 -1.19 6.98
CA GLU A 558 -26.73 -0.35 5.96
C GLU A 558 -27.45 0.99 6.05
N ALA A 559 -26.71 2.08 6.26
CA ALA A 559 -27.30 3.40 6.45
C ALA A 559 -26.35 4.52 6.01
N THR A 560 -26.91 5.69 5.76
CA THR A 560 -26.15 6.93 5.62
C THR A 560 -26.19 7.72 6.91
N ILE A 561 -25.02 8.14 7.36
CA ILE A 561 -24.83 9.16 8.40
C ILE A 561 -24.65 10.50 7.72
N ASP A 562 -25.51 11.45 8.08
CA ASP A 562 -25.41 12.85 7.71
C ASP A 562 -24.43 13.55 8.67
N VAL A 563 -23.42 14.21 8.11
CA VAL A 563 -22.36 14.88 8.88
C VAL A 563 -22.29 16.34 8.42
N THR A 564 -22.64 17.27 9.31
CA THR A 564 -22.60 18.70 9.04
C THR A 564 -21.55 19.37 9.91
N GLY A 565 -20.70 20.19 9.28
CA GLY A 565 -19.65 20.97 9.92
C GLY A 565 -19.93 22.47 9.88
N VAL A 566 -19.19 23.21 10.69
CA VAL A 566 -19.09 24.68 10.62
C VAL A 566 -17.61 25.03 10.45
N ASN A 567 -17.26 25.92 9.51
CA ASN A 567 -15.88 26.29 9.18
C ASN A 567 -14.95 25.13 8.79
N THR A 568 -15.49 23.95 8.51
CA THR A 568 -14.73 22.78 8.09
C THR A 568 -14.30 22.89 6.62
N HIS A 569 -13.33 22.07 6.22
CA HIS A 569 -12.74 22.07 4.88
C HIS A 569 -12.87 20.74 4.14
N PHE A 570 -14.01 20.05 4.28
CA PHE A 570 -14.19 18.73 3.71
C PHE A 570 -13.90 18.68 2.20
N ALA A 571 -13.14 17.68 1.79
CA ALA A 571 -12.65 17.52 0.43
C ALA A 571 -12.59 16.03 0.03
N ALA A 572 -13.05 15.73 -1.19
CA ALA A 572 -13.06 14.37 -1.71
C ALA A 572 -11.62 13.83 -1.84
N GLY A 573 -11.39 12.62 -1.33
CA GLY A 573 -10.06 11.98 -1.34
C GLY A 573 -9.12 12.42 -0.21
N ASP A 574 -9.46 13.48 0.54
CA ASP A 574 -8.68 13.95 1.70
C ASP A 574 -9.44 13.75 3.03
N THR A 575 -10.76 13.95 3.05
CA THR A 575 -11.56 13.74 4.26
C THR A 575 -11.75 12.26 4.57
N SER A 576 -11.37 11.86 5.78
CA SER A 576 -11.66 10.56 6.38
C SER A 576 -12.69 10.69 7.50
N VAL A 577 -13.58 9.71 7.60
CA VAL A 577 -14.54 9.57 8.71
C VAL A 577 -14.35 8.18 9.31
N GLY A 578 -14.29 8.11 10.63
CA GLY A 578 -14.04 6.90 11.41
C GLY A 578 -14.99 6.79 12.59
N PHE A 579 -15.28 5.56 13.02
CA PHE A 579 -16.21 5.28 14.13
C PHE A 579 -15.55 4.52 15.28
N GLY A 580 -14.21 4.40 15.30
CA GLY A 580 -13.46 3.80 16.40
C GLY A 580 -13.77 2.34 16.70
N SER A 581 -14.32 1.58 15.75
CA SER A 581 -14.65 0.17 15.94
C SER A 581 -14.61 -0.60 14.62
N SER A 582 -14.03 -1.80 14.64
CA SER A 582 -14.04 -2.72 13.49
C SER A 582 -15.44 -3.24 13.13
N ASP A 583 -16.42 -3.05 14.02
CA ASP A 583 -17.82 -3.42 13.77
C ASP A 583 -18.58 -2.38 12.93
N ILE A 584 -18.00 -1.21 12.64
CA ILE A 584 -18.62 -0.19 11.80
C ILE A 584 -17.73 0.06 10.59
N PHE A 585 -18.18 -0.41 9.43
CA PHE A 585 -17.44 -0.23 8.18
C PHE A 585 -17.92 1.00 7.42
N VAL A 586 -17.04 1.97 7.19
CA VAL A 586 -17.30 3.12 6.31
C VAL A 586 -17.11 2.69 4.85
N ARG A 587 -18.22 2.60 4.12
CA ARG A 587 -18.22 2.17 2.71
C ARG A 587 -17.81 3.27 1.75
N LYS A 588 -18.37 4.46 1.96
CA LYS A 588 -18.25 5.59 1.04
C LYS A 588 -18.55 6.89 1.74
N ILE A 589 -17.72 7.89 1.47
CA ILE A 589 -17.92 9.27 1.88
C ILE A 589 -18.29 10.06 0.62
N PHE A 590 -19.46 10.71 0.65
CA PHE A 590 -19.85 11.69 -0.34
C PHE A 590 -19.60 13.07 0.25
N VAL A 591 -18.68 13.83 -0.35
CA VAL A 591 -18.46 15.23 0.02
C VAL A 591 -19.42 16.09 -0.79
N LEU A 592 -20.42 16.69 -0.13
CA LEU A 592 -21.42 17.54 -0.79
C LEU A 592 -20.99 18.99 -0.83
N SER A 593 -20.30 19.44 0.20
CA SER A 593 -19.68 20.76 0.32
C SER A 593 -18.52 20.68 1.34
N PRO A 594 -17.72 21.74 1.51
CA PRO A 594 -16.71 21.82 2.59
C PRO A 594 -17.28 21.62 4.01
N THR A 595 -18.60 21.71 4.18
CA THR A 595 -19.29 21.61 5.47
C THR A 595 -20.36 20.52 5.54
N HIS A 596 -20.45 19.64 4.54
CA HIS A 596 -21.50 18.63 4.49
C HIS A 596 -21.03 17.33 3.83
N LEU A 597 -21.14 16.22 4.57
CA LEU A 597 -20.87 14.86 4.10
C LEU A 597 -22.11 13.98 4.23
N LEU A 598 -22.22 13.00 3.34
CA LEU A 598 -23.00 11.79 3.56
C LEU A 598 -22.05 10.60 3.66
N VAL A 599 -22.15 9.82 4.74
CA VAL A 599 -21.24 8.70 5.01
C VAL A 599 -22.03 7.40 5.06
N ASN A 600 -21.85 6.55 4.07
CA ASN A 600 -22.45 5.22 4.09
C ASN A 600 -21.67 4.31 5.03
N VAL A 601 -22.38 3.70 5.97
CA VAL A 601 -21.84 2.75 6.94
C VAL A 601 -22.58 1.42 6.88
N ALA A 602 -21.85 0.35 7.20
CA ALA A 602 -22.39 -0.99 7.38
C ALA A 602 -22.04 -1.54 8.76
N ILE A 603 -23.02 -2.14 9.43
CA ILE A 603 -22.84 -2.80 10.73
C ILE A 603 -23.30 -4.25 10.60
N PRO A 604 -22.41 -5.25 10.82
CA PRO A 604 -22.77 -6.66 10.71
C PRO A 604 -23.74 -7.07 11.83
N ALA A 605 -24.46 -8.17 11.62
CA ALA A 605 -25.42 -8.69 12.61
C ALA A 605 -24.75 -9.09 13.94
N ALA A 606 -23.50 -9.53 13.87
CA ALA A 606 -22.71 -9.98 15.01
C ALA A 606 -21.94 -8.86 15.72
N ALA A 607 -22.11 -7.59 15.32
CA ALA A 607 -21.43 -6.46 15.95
C ALA A 607 -21.65 -6.42 17.47
N ALA A 608 -20.58 -6.09 18.20
CA ALA A 608 -20.67 -5.84 19.63
C ALA A 608 -21.51 -4.58 19.89
N ARG A 609 -22.27 -4.60 20.98
CA ARG A 609 -23.05 -3.42 21.40
C ARG A 609 -22.13 -2.52 22.20
N ALA A 610 -21.85 -1.34 21.68
CA ALA A 610 -20.98 -0.37 22.31
C ALA A 610 -21.41 1.06 21.95
N ALA A 611 -21.00 2.01 22.79
CA ALA A 611 -20.85 3.38 22.35
C ALA A 611 -19.42 3.54 21.83
N THR A 612 -19.27 4.22 20.69
CA THR A 612 -18.00 4.38 19.99
C THR A 612 -17.79 5.85 19.66
N GLU A 613 -16.55 6.22 19.41
CA GLU A 613 -16.19 7.56 19.00
C GLU A 613 -16.58 7.83 17.55
N VAL A 614 -16.64 9.11 17.17
CA VAL A 614 -16.65 9.50 15.77
C VAL A 614 -15.51 10.48 15.51
N THR A 615 -14.66 10.16 14.54
CA THR A 615 -13.57 11.01 14.08
C THR A 615 -13.88 11.50 12.68
N VAL A 616 -13.77 12.81 12.46
CA VAL A 616 -13.80 13.41 11.12
C VAL A 616 -12.51 14.21 10.95
N MET A 617 -11.72 13.86 9.93
CA MET A 617 -10.39 14.44 9.73
C MET A 617 -10.17 14.83 8.26
N THR A 618 -9.71 16.05 7.99
CA THR A 618 -9.28 16.53 6.66
C THR A 618 -7.93 17.24 6.80
N GLY A 619 -6.87 16.74 6.17
CA GLY A 619 -5.53 17.19 6.52
C GLY A 619 -5.23 16.97 8.02
N PHE A 620 -4.91 18.04 8.73
CA PHE A 620 -4.76 18.12 10.19
C PHE A 620 -5.99 18.70 10.90
N GLU A 621 -7.01 19.16 10.17
CA GLU A 621 -8.28 19.56 10.78
C GLU A 621 -9.01 18.31 11.25
N GLU A 622 -9.18 18.18 12.57
CA GLU A 622 -9.83 17.03 13.18
C GLU A 622 -10.93 17.44 14.16
N VAL A 623 -12.03 16.69 14.13
CA VAL A 623 -13.05 16.69 15.17
C VAL A 623 -13.26 15.27 15.66
N VAL A 624 -13.15 15.11 16.98
CA VAL A 624 -13.52 13.88 17.69
C VAL A 624 -14.79 14.13 18.49
N LEU A 625 -15.76 13.23 18.37
CA LEU A 625 -16.97 13.18 19.18
C LEU A 625 -16.93 11.91 20.04
N PRO A 626 -16.43 11.98 21.29
CA PRO A 626 -16.29 10.82 22.15
C PRO A 626 -17.64 10.16 22.44
N LEU A 627 -17.71 8.84 22.29
CA LEU A 627 -18.91 8.02 22.56
C LEU A 627 -20.19 8.52 21.87
N ALA A 628 -20.07 9.24 20.76
CA ALA A 628 -21.18 9.91 20.10
C ALA A 628 -22.01 9.00 19.19
N PHE A 629 -21.52 7.80 18.88
CA PHE A 629 -22.24 6.81 18.09
C PHE A 629 -22.53 5.54 18.89
N ARG A 630 -23.70 4.92 18.71
CA ARG A 630 -24.07 3.71 19.44
C ARG A 630 -24.53 2.57 18.53
N ILE A 631 -23.95 1.39 18.74
CA ILE A 631 -24.41 0.13 18.15
C ILE A 631 -25.49 -0.49 19.03
N ALA A 632 -26.70 -0.64 18.49
CA ALA A 632 -27.85 -1.24 19.16
C ALA A 632 -28.10 -2.70 18.73
N ALA A 633 -29.08 -3.35 19.36
CA ALA A 633 -29.51 -4.70 18.99
C ALA A 633 -30.00 -4.77 17.53
N PRO A 634 -29.69 -5.83 16.77
CA PRO A 634 -30.32 -6.06 15.48
C PRO A 634 -31.85 -6.08 15.56
N VAL A 635 -32.51 -5.53 14.53
CA VAL A 635 -33.98 -5.54 14.42
C VAL A 635 -34.39 -6.64 13.44
N PRO A 636 -35.01 -7.75 13.91
CA PRO A 636 -35.39 -8.86 13.03
C PRO A 636 -36.34 -8.41 11.91
N GLY A 637 -36.09 -8.89 10.69
CA GLY A 637 -36.96 -8.62 9.53
C GLY A 637 -36.85 -7.21 8.94
N LYS A 638 -36.04 -6.31 9.52
CA LYS A 638 -35.76 -5.00 8.92
C LYS A 638 -35.01 -5.19 7.60
N PRO A 639 -35.41 -4.52 6.49
CA PRO A 639 -34.71 -4.61 5.22
C PRO A 639 -33.34 -3.92 5.27
N VAL A 640 -32.33 -4.58 4.70
CA VAL A 640 -30.94 -4.10 4.63
C VAL A 640 -30.48 -4.11 3.18
N PRO A 641 -30.70 -3.02 2.43
CA PRO A 641 -30.25 -2.91 1.04
C PRO A 641 -28.74 -2.67 0.98
N TYR A 642 -28.04 -3.49 0.21
CA TYR A 642 -26.62 -3.27 -0.08
C TYR A 642 -26.49 -2.03 -1.01
N PRO A 643 -25.71 -0.99 -0.65
CA PRO A 643 -25.75 0.30 -1.32
C PRO A 643 -24.94 0.34 -2.63
N ARG A 644 -25.04 -0.71 -3.44
CA ARG A 644 -24.52 -0.78 -4.81
C ARG A 644 -25.55 -1.44 -5.71
N LEU A 645 -25.90 -0.74 -6.77
CA LEU A 645 -26.75 -1.26 -7.83
C LEU A 645 -25.91 -1.53 -9.07
N PHE A 646 -26.24 -2.60 -9.78
CA PHE A 646 -25.66 -2.91 -11.08
C PHE A 646 -26.73 -3.54 -11.97
N ASN A 647 -26.56 -3.50 -13.28
CA ASN A 647 -27.43 -4.22 -14.19
C ASN A 647 -27.03 -5.70 -14.21
N ALA A 648 -27.86 -6.61 -13.67
CA ALA A 648 -27.52 -8.04 -13.61
C ALA A 648 -27.52 -8.77 -14.97
N VAL A 649 -28.03 -8.14 -16.05
CA VAL A 649 -28.02 -8.71 -17.40
C VAL A 649 -26.73 -8.35 -18.13
N THR A 650 -26.37 -7.06 -18.12
CA THR A 650 -25.19 -6.57 -18.84
C THR A 650 -23.93 -6.52 -17.97
N TRP A 651 -24.07 -6.74 -16.66
CA TRP A 651 -23.02 -6.50 -15.64
C TRP A 651 -22.48 -5.07 -15.64
N GLN A 652 -23.21 -4.14 -16.27
CA GLN A 652 -22.84 -2.74 -16.30
C GLN A 652 -22.94 -2.16 -14.89
N GLN A 653 -21.84 -1.57 -14.44
CA GLN A 653 -21.78 -0.79 -13.21
C GLN A 653 -22.22 0.64 -13.48
N GLY A 654 -22.67 1.31 -12.43
CA GLY A 654 -23.15 2.68 -12.47
C GLY A 654 -24.66 2.76 -12.55
N THR A 655 -25.25 3.63 -11.73
CA THR A 655 -26.70 3.78 -11.57
C THR A 655 -27.11 5.09 -12.22
N TYR A 656 -27.90 5.07 -13.29
CA TYR A 656 -28.29 6.29 -14.00
C TYR A 656 -29.81 6.36 -14.23
N PRO A 657 -30.38 7.56 -14.47
CA PRO A 657 -31.81 7.73 -14.64
C PRO A 657 -32.38 6.86 -15.77
N GLY A 658 -33.50 6.18 -15.51
CA GLY A 658 -34.17 5.29 -16.46
C GLY A 658 -33.56 3.89 -16.61
N ALA A 659 -32.43 3.60 -15.96
CA ALA A 659 -31.79 2.29 -16.06
C ALA A 659 -32.58 1.19 -15.32
N VAL A 660 -32.58 -0.01 -15.88
CA VAL A 660 -32.97 -1.22 -15.15
C VAL A 660 -31.78 -1.69 -14.33
N MET A 661 -31.95 -1.78 -13.02
CA MET A 661 -30.90 -2.09 -12.06
C MET A 661 -31.33 -3.20 -11.11
N THR A 662 -30.35 -3.93 -10.58
CA THR A 662 -30.52 -4.95 -9.55
C THR A 662 -29.91 -4.45 -8.24
N LEU A 663 -30.70 -4.58 -7.17
CA LEU A 663 -30.35 -4.29 -5.79
C LEU A 663 -30.32 -5.61 -5.01
N TYR A 664 -29.22 -5.89 -4.32
CA TYR A 664 -29.10 -7.02 -3.39
C TYR A 664 -29.24 -6.55 -1.94
N GLY A 665 -29.50 -7.49 -1.04
CA GLY A 665 -29.62 -7.19 0.39
C GLY A 665 -30.23 -8.35 1.16
N SER A 666 -30.71 -8.06 2.36
CA SER A 666 -31.47 -9.01 3.17
C SER A 666 -32.83 -8.43 3.57
N ASN A 667 -33.80 -9.32 3.78
CA ASN A 667 -35.20 -8.98 4.13
C ASN A 667 -35.84 -7.95 3.18
N LEU A 668 -35.43 -7.92 1.91
CA LEU A 668 -35.88 -6.91 0.94
C LEU A 668 -37.37 -7.04 0.58
N GLN A 669 -37.96 -8.20 0.85
CA GLN A 669 -39.38 -8.49 0.69
C GLN A 669 -39.82 -9.40 1.84
N ALA A 670 -40.96 -9.08 2.45
CA ALA A 670 -41.65 -9.95 3.38
C ALA A 670 -42.57 -10.95 2.64
N ASP A 671 -42.91 -12.07 3.28
CA ASP A 671 -43.74 -13.09 2.65
C ASP A 671 -45.11 -12.52 2.23
N GLY A 672 -45.46 -12.72 0.96
CA GLY A 672 -46.73 -12.28 0.39
C GLY A 672 -46.88 -10.76 0.16
N SER A 673 -45.83 -9.96 0.35
CA SER A 673 -45.83 -8.52 0.08
C SER A 673 -45.12 -8.15 -1.23
N THR A 674 -45.42 -6.98 -1.78
CA THR A 674 -44.64 -6.33 -2.84
C THR A 674 -43.86 -5.17 -2.22
N PRO A 675 -42.52 -5.13 -2.33
CA PRO A 675 -41.74 -4.05 -1.73
C PRO A 675 -41.89 -2.75 -2.52
N ILE A 676 -41.69 -1.63 -1.83
CA ILE A 676 -41.58 -0.30 -2.43
C ILE A 676 -40.12 0.15 -2.30
N VAL A 677 -39.51 0.54 -3.41
CA VAL A 677 -38.20 1.20 -3.41
C VAL A 677 -38.38 2.65 -3.80
N SER A 678 -37.74 3.57 -3.10
CA SER A 678 -37.75 4.99 -3.45
C SER A 678 -36.35 5.59 -3.45
N PHE A 679 -36.15 6.62 -4.29
CA PHE A 679 -34.95 7.45 -4.36
C PHE A 679 -35.35 8.89 -4.09
N ASN A 680 -34.80 9.53 -3.06
CA ASN A 680 -35.21 10.86 -2.60
C ASN A 680 -36.74 10.98 -2.41
N GLY A 681 -37.38 9.90 -1.93
CA GLY A 681 -38.84 9.81 -1.78
C GLY A 681 -39.62 9.50 -3.06
N GLN A 682 -39.01 9.55 -4.25
CA GLN A 682 -39.65 9.18 -5.50
C GLN A 682 -39.63 7.66 -5.69
N ALA A 683 -40.81 7.03 -5.80
CA ALA A 683 -40.92 5.59 -6.00
C ALA A 683 -40.29 5.14 -7.34
N ALA A 684 -39.51 4.06 -7.26
CA ALA A 684 -38.96 3.35 -8.41
C ALA A 684 -39.87 2.16 -8.78
N PRO A 685 -40.25 1.99 -10.05
CA PRO A 685 -40.97 0.80 -10.48
C PRO A 685 -40.18 -0.47 -10.18
N VAL A 686 -40.79 -1.40 -9.43
CA VAL A 686 -40.23 -2.72 -9.13
C VAL A 686 -40.65 -3.70 -10.22
N VAL A 687 -39.68 -4.33 -10.87
CA VAL A 687 -39.85 -5.31 -11.95
C VAL A 687 -39.84 -6.73 -11.41
N TYR A 688 -39.04 -6.98 -10.38
CA TYR A 688 -38.92 -8.27 -9.70
C TYR A 688 -38.50 -8.03 -8.25
N SER A 689 -38.95 -8.90 -7.34
CA SER A 689 -38.51 -8.88 -5.96
C SER A 689 -38.47 -10.28 -5.35
N SER A 690 -37.61 -10.41 -4.36
CA SER A 690 -37.47 -11.56 -3.46
C SER A 690 -36.84 -11.06 -2.15
N PRO A 691 -36.77 -11.88 -1.09
CA PRO A 691 -36.12 -11.47 0.16
C PRO A 691 -34.64 -11.04 0.01
N GLY A 692 -33.93 -11.49 -1.03
CA GLY A 692 -32.51 -11.20 -1.26
C GLY A 692 -32.19 -10.29 -2.44
N GLN A 693 -33.17 -9.96 -3.28
CA GLN A 693 -32.93 -9.25 -4.55
C GLN A 693 -34.17 -8.47 -5.00
N ILE A 694 -33.98 -7.24 -5.48
CA ILE A 694 -34.98 -6.43 -6.19
C ILE A 694 -34.41 -5.99 -7.54
N ASN A 695 -35.17 -6.15 -8.63
CA ASN A 695 -34.90 -5.46 -9.89
C ASN A 695 -35.87 -4.29 -10.04
N LEU A 696 -35.35 -3.12 -10.39
CA LEU A 696 -36.12 -1.87 -10.44
C LEU A 696 -35.71 -1.01 -11.62
N ILE A 697 -36.55 -0.04 -11.97
CA ILE A 697 -36.24 1.02 -12.91
C ILE A 697 -35.89 2.29 -12.12
N VAL A 698 -34.68 2.81 -12.30
CA VAL A 698 -34.26 4.07 -11.68
C VAL A 698 -35.14 5.21 -12.23
N PRO A 699 -35.77 6.05 -11.38
CA PRO A 699 -36.61 7.13 -11.86
C PRO A 699 -35.88 8.05 -12.86
N SER A 700 -36.51 8.33 -14.00
CA SER A 700 -35.86 9.00 -15.14
C SER A 700 -35.56 10.49 -14.93
N GLN A 701 -36.11 11.09 -13.87
CA GLN A 701 -35.95 12.51 -13.54
C GLN A 701 -34.96 12.74 -12.38
N LEU A 702 -34.29 11.68 -11.89
CA LEU A 702 -33.31 11.84 -10.82
C LEU A 702 -32.11 12.66 -11.30
N PRO A 703 -31.68 13.68 -10.52
CA PRO A 703 -30.44 14.39 -10.81
C PRO A 703 -29.23 13.48 -10.58
N THR A 704 -28.12 13.80 -11.25
CA THR A 704 -26.82 13.17 -11.00
C THR A 704 -26.28 13.57 -9.64
N GLY A 705 -25.55 12.66 -8.99
CA GLY A 705 -25.03 12.82 -7.63
C GLY A 705 -25.70 11.87 -6.63
N PRO A 706 -25.47 12.05 -5.32
CA PRO A 706 -26.02 11.17 -4.31
C PRO A 706 -27.55 11.28 -4.22
N ALA A 707 -28.23 10.13 -4.17
CA ALA A 707 -29.66 10.01 -3.92
C ALA A 707 -29.92 8.99 -2.80
N MET A 708 -30.84 9.34 -1.89
CA MET A 708 -31.20 8.51 -0.75
C MET A 708 -32.16 7.40 -1.18
N LEU A 709 -31.70 6.15 -1.15
CA LEU A 709 -32.49 4.96 -1.40
C LEU A 709 -33.10 4.43 -0.09
N VAL A 710 -34.39 4.12 -0.13
CA VAL A 710 -35.13 3.45 0.96
C VAL A 710 -35.90 2.26 0.39
N VAL A 711 -35.85 1.12 1.09
CA VAL A 711 -36.66 -0.07 0.78
C VAL A 711 -37.69 -0.28 1.88
N GLN A 712 -38.97 -0.33 1.51
CA GLN A 712 -40.04 -0.83 2.36
C GLN A 712 -40.38 -2.26 1.92
N ASN A 713 -40.15 -3.24 2.77
CA ASN A 713 -40.34 -4.66 2.42
C ASN A 713 -41.78 -5.16 2.57
N GLY A 714 -42.72 -4.27 2.93
CA GLY A 714 -44.11 -4.59 3.22
C GLY A 714 -44.45 -4.62 4.73
N SER A 715 -43.45 -4.77 5.61
CA SER A 715 -43.63 -4.70 7.06
C SER A 715 -42.87 -3.54 7.72
N ASP A 716 -41.67 -3.24 7.23
CA ASP A 716 -40.78 -2.24 7.80
C ASP A 716 -39.99 -1.51 6.69
N MET A 717 -39.34 -0.41 7.06
CA MET A 717 -38.47 0.38 6.19
C MET A 717 -37.00 0.18 6.55
N SER A 718 -36.15 0.23 5.53
CA SER A 718 -34.69 0.23 5.70
C SER A 718 -34.25 1.56 6.29
N PHE A 719 -33.05 1.60 6.84
CA PHE A 719 -32.40 2.90 6.97
C PHE A 719 -32.12 3.47 5.57
N PRO A 720 -32.18 4.80 5.39
CA PRO A 720 -31.81 5.42 4.13
C PRO A 720 -30.33 5.18 3.81
N VAL A 721 -30.03 4.85 2.56
CA VAL A 721 -28.65 4.69 2.05
C VAL A 721 -28.41 5.54 0.81
N ALA A 722 -27.31 6.27 0.76
CA ALA A 722 -26.97 7.13 -0.36
C ALA A 722 -26.40 6.28 -1.50
N ILE A 723 -26.98 6.40 -2.69
CA ILE A 723 -26.51 5.78 -3.93
C ILE A 723 -26.01 6.87 -4.86
N ASN A 724 -24.90 6.64 -5.55
CA ASN A 724 -24.46 7.56 -6.59
C ASN A 724 -25.32 7.40 -7.85
N ILE A 725 -26.00 8.46 -8.26
CA ILE A 725 -26.65 8.55 -9.56
C ILE A 725 -25.65 9.15 -10.56
N ASP A 726 -25.14 8.30 -11.42
CA ASP A 726 -24.26 8.66 -12.53
C ASP A 726 -25.06 9.30 -13.67
N PRO A 727 -24.42 10.12 -14.52
CA PRO A 727 -25.02 10.50 -15.79
C PRO A 727 -25.20 9.25 -16.68
N PRO A 728 -26.19 9.24 -17.60
CA PRO A 728 -26.36 8.16 -18.57
C PRO A 728 -25.06 7.84 -19.32
N ALA A 729 -24.86 6.58 -19.69
CA ALA A 729 -23.68 6.15 -20.44
C ALA A 729 -23.59 6.90 -21.78
N PRO A 730 -22.39 7.35 -22.20
CA PRO A 730 -22.22 7.94 -23.51
C PRO A 730 -22.66 6.98 -24.63
N VAL A 731 -23.34 7.49 -25.65
CA VAL A 731 -23.84 6.68 -26.77
C VAL A 731 -22.96 6.85 -27.98
N ILE A 732 -22.41 5.77 -28.53
CA ILE A 732 -21.73 5.82 -29.83
C ILE A 732 -22.80 5.98 -30.91
N THR A 733 -22.79 7.11 -31.61
CA THR A 733 -23.77 7.43 -32.66
C THR A 733 -23.26 7.15 -34.06
N ALA A 734 -21.95 7.17 -34.27
CA ALA A 734 -21.31 6.82 -35.53
C ALA A 734 -19.86 6.38 -35.34
N VAL A 735 -19.39 5.51 -36.22
CA VAL A 735 -17.98 5.10 -36.32
C VAL A 735 -17.55 5.31 -37.77
N ALA A 736 -16.52 6.10 -37.99
CA ALA A 736 -15.93 6.33 -39.30
C ALA A 736 -14.49 5.81 -39.33
N VAL A 737 -14.11 5.14 -40.42
CA VAL A 737 -12.78 4.57 -40.61
C VAL A 737 -12.14 5.21 -41.84
N ASN A 738 -10.92 5.73 -41.69
CA ASN A 738 -10.12 6.26 -42.79
C ASN A 738 -8.68 5.73 -42.67
N GLY A 739 -8.39 4.64 -43.39
CA GLY A 739 -7.13 3.91 -43.23
C GLY A 739 -7.00 3.31 -41.84
N ARG A 740 -6.00 3.76 -41.06
CA ARG A 740 -5.81 3.35 -39.65
C ARG A 740 -6.51 4.27 -38.64
N GLU A 741 -6.96 5.45 -39.06
CA GLU A 741 -7.65 6.37 -38.16
C GLU A 741 -9.12 5.97 -38.05
N VAL A 742 -9.59 5.89 -36.81
CA VAL A 742 -11.00 5.64 -36.48
C VAL A 742 -11.51 6.84 -35.70
N THR A 743 -12.60 7.42 -36.18
CA THR A 743 -13.30 8.52 -35.50
C THR A 743 -14.62 8.00 -34.97
N VAL A 744 -14.77 8.04 -33.66
CA VAL A 744 -15.98 7.62 -32.95
C VAL A 744 -16.75 8.87 -32.55
N SER A 745 -18.00 8.99 -32.99
CA SER A 745 -18.90 10.08 -32.57
C SER A 745 -19.75 9.60 -31.41
N LEU A 746 -19.79 10.37 -30.32
CA LEU A 746 -20.50 10.05 -29.10
C LEU A 746 -21.41 11.21 -28.64
N THR A 747 -22.58 10.89 -28.12
CA THR A 747 -23.41 11.82 -27.34
C THR A 747 -23.34 11.48 -25.86
N GLY A 748 -23.51 12.48 -24.97
CA GLY A 748 -23.41 12.28 -23.52
C GLY A 748 -21.97 12.02 -23.00
N PHE A 749 -20.97 12.18 -23.87
CA PHE A 749 -19.56 12.11 -23.53
C PHE A 749 -19.05 13.51 -23.10
N PRO A 750 -18.12 13.64 -22.14
CA PRO A 750 -17.63 14.95 -21.70
C PRO A 750 -17.02 15.74 -22.87
N ALA A 751 -17.41 17.01 -22.99
CA ALA A 751 -17.00 17.87 -24.11
C ALA A 751 -15.54 18.36 -23.98
N ASP A 752 -15.03 18.36 -22.76
CA ASP A 752 -13.72 18.81 -22.31
C ASP A 752 -12.76 17.65 -21.98
N ALA A 753 -13.15 16.41 -22.31
CA ALA A 753 -12.31 15.24 -22.07
C ALA A 753 -10.95 15.38 -22.75
N HIS A 754 -9.88 15.39 -21.95
CA HIS A 754 -8.53 15.42 -22.47
C HIS A 754 -8.20 14.07 -23.15
N PRO A 755 -7.57 14.04 -24.34
CA PRO A 755 -7.26 12.79 -25.05
C PRO A 755 -6.51 11.75 -24.21
N ALA A 756 -5.63 12.20 -23.31
CA ALA A 756 -4.90 11.31 -22.41
C ALA A 756 -5.79 10.51 -21.44
N ASN A 757 -7.00 11.00 -21.16
CA ASN A 757 -7.97 10.36 -20.25
C ASN A 757 -8.97 9.48 -21.00
N VAL A 758 -8.87 9.43 -22.34
CA VAL A 758 -9.79 8.69 -23.20
C VAL A 758 -9.07 7.50 -23.81
N THR A 759 -9.65 6.32 -23.62
CA THR A 759 -9.18 5.07 -24.25
C THR A 759 -10.34 4.40 -24.96
N ALA A 760 -10.08 3.76 -26.10
CA ALA A 760 -11.04 2.90 -26.76
C ALA A 760 -10.54 1.47 -26.76
N ARG A 761 -11.43 0.52 -26.51
CA ARG A 761 -11.12 -0.90 -26.61
C ARG A 761 -11.76 -1.45 -27.87
N VAL A 762 -10.93 -1.98 -28.77
CA VAL A 762 -11.32 -2.60 -30.05
C VAL A 762 -10.86 -4.04 -30.06
N GLY A 763 -11.79 -5.00 -30.14
CA GLY A 763 -11.42 -6.42 -30.26
C GLY A 763 -10.56 -6.93 -29.11
N GLY A 764 -10.73 -6.34 -27.92
CA GLY A 764 -9.93 -6.65 -26.74
C GLY A 764 -8.67 -5.79 -26.55
N VAL A 765 -8.24 -5.04 -27.56
CA VAL A 765 -7.04 -4.17 -27.51
C VAL A 765 -7.41 -2.76 -27.11
N SER A 766 -6.74 -2.21 -26.10
CA SER A 766 -6.90 -0.81 -25.68
C SER A 766 -6.02 0.13 -26.51
N LEU A 767 -6.63 1.20 -27.01
CA LEU A 767 -6.02 2.22 -27.87
C LEU A 767 -6.28 3.59 -27.22
N PRO A 768 -5.25 4.42 -27.00
CA PRO A 768 -5.45 5.78 -26.51
C PRO A 768 -6.11 6.65 -27.58
N ALA A 769 -6.89 7.63 -27.16
CA ALA A 769 -7.37 8.66 -28.07
C ALA A 769 -6.20 9.54 -28.53
N THR A 770 -6.12 9.81 -29.82
CA THR A 770 -5.17 10.76 -30.40
C THR A 770 -5.72 12.18 -30.37
N ARG A 771 -7.06 12.32 -30.40
CA ARG A 771 -7.74 13.61 -30.41
C ARG A 771 -9.16 13.46 -29.89
N VAL A 772 -9.62 14.49 -29.19
CA VAL A 772 -11.01 14.64 -28.75
C VAL A 772 -11.47 16.03 -29.17
N THR A 773 -12.61 16.12 -29.87
CA THR A 773 -13.25 17.39 -30.19
C THR A 773 -14.74 17.32 -29.92
N ALA A 774 -15.33 18.40 -29.41
CA ALA A 774 -16.77 18.46 -29.17
C ALA A 774 -17.40 19.58 -29.99
N GLU A 775 -18.53 19.28 -30.63
CA GLU A 775 -19.29 20.24 -31.43
C GLU A 775 -20.78 19.91 -31.34
N SER A 776 -21.62 20.90 -31.02
CA SER A 776 -23.08 20.75 -30.97
C SER A 776 -23.61 19.54 -30.18
N GLY A 777 -22.95 19.21 -29.05
CA GLY A 777 -23.35 18.09 -28.18
C GLY A 777 -22.90 16.70 -28.64
N VAL A 778 -22.08 16.62 -29.70
CA VAL A 778 -21.41 15.40 -30.15
C VAL A 778 -19.91 15.53 -29.90
N THR A 779 -19.35 14.60 -29.15
CA THR A 779 -17.91 14.47 -28.96
C THR A 779 -17.36 13.44 -29.95
N ARG A 780 -16.33 13.82 -30.71
CA ARG A 780 -15.62 12.97 -31.65
C ARG A 780 -14.28 12.58 -31.04
N VAL A 781 -14.07 11.27 -30.88
CA VAL A 781 -12.84 10.67 -30.38
C VAL A 781 -12.12 10.02 -31.55
N SER A 782 -10.95 10.52 -31.91
CA SER A 782 -10.07 9.90 -32.89
C SER A 782 -9.09 8.95 -32.19
N LEU A 783 -8.84 7.81 -32.80
CA LEU A 783 -7.85 6.82 -32.37
C LEU A 783 -7.18 6.19 -33.60
N SER A 784 -6.00 5.59 -33.38
CA SER A 784 -5.25 4.93 -34.45
C SER A 784 -5.17 3.43 -34.20
N LEU A 785 -5.64 2.62 -35.14
CA LEU A 785 -5.53 1.17 -35.10
C LEU A 785 -4.07 0.74 -35.23
N ASN A 786 -3.66 -0.23 -34.41
CA ASN A 786 -2.35 -0.87 -34.49
C ASN A 786 -2.48 -2.34 -34.90
N ALA A 787 -1.35 -2.98 -35.21
CA ALA A 787 -1.31 -4.35 -35.73
C ALA A 787 -1.79 -5.43 -34.73
N ASN A 788 -2.00 -5.07 -33.46
CA ASN A 788 -2.50 -5.99 -32.45
C ASN A 788 -4.04 -6.13 -32.48
N VAL A 789 -4.74 -5.20 -33.13
CA VAL A 789 -6.21 -5.25 -33.26
C VAL A 789 -6.60 -6.35 -34.25
N PRO A 790 -7.45 -7.32 -33.87
CA PRO A 790 -7.87 -8.39 -34.79
C PRO A 790 -8.70 -7.87 -35.97
N ALA A 791 -8.51 -8.46 -37.16
CA ALA A 791 -9.32 -8.17 -38.35
C ALA A 791 -10.76 -8.71 -38.22
N GLY A 792 -11.69 -8.16 -39.01
CA GLY A 792 -13.12 -8.49 -38.99
C GLY A 792 -13.94 -7.58 -38.07
N ASP A 793 -15.18 -7.97 -37.80
CA ASP A 793 -16.09 -7.21 -36.93
C ASP A 793 -15.67 -7.33 -35.47
N GLN A 794 -15.22 -6.22 -34.89
CA GLN A 794 -14.75 -6.13 -33.52
C GLN A 794 -15.69 -5.29 -32.65
N PRO A 795 -15.90 -5.67 -31.37
CA PRO A 795 -16.57 -4.80 -30.42
C PRO A 795 -15.72 -3.56 -30.17
N LEU A 796 -16.35 -2.39 -30.19
CA LEU A 796 -15.78 -1.09 -29.89
C LEU A 796 -16.49 -0.48 -28.67
N VAL A 797 -15.70 -0.08 -27.67
CA VAL A 797 -16.18 0.68 -26.50
C VAL A 797 -15.20 1.82 -26.24
N VAL A 798 -15.69 3.03 -25.94
CA VAL A 798 -14.87 4.18 -25.55
C VAL A 798 -15.02 4.41 -24.05
N TYR A 799 -13.92 4.73 -23.38
CA TYR A 799 -13.83 4.97 -21.94
C TYR A 799 -13.30 6.38 -21.67
N VAL A 800 -13.84 7.03 -20.64
CA VAL A 800 -13.33 8.28 -20.06
C VAL A 800 -13.49 8.23 -18.56
N ASP A 801 -12.40 8.44 -17.82
CA ASP A 801 -12.40 8.43 -16.34
C ASP A 801 -13.11 7.20 -15.74
N GLY A 802 -12.88 6.02 -16.34
CA GLY A 802 -13.49 4.75 -15.94
C GLY A 802 -14.94 4.51 -16.40
N ARG A 803 -15.58 5.50 -17.03
CA ARG A 803 -16.95 5.39 -17.58
C ARG A 803 -16.90 4.87 -19.01
N SER A 804 -17.69 3.85 -19.32
CA SER A 804 -17.77 3.27 -20.67
C SER A 804 -18.95 3.81 -21.46
N SER A 805 -18.76 3.95 -22.78
CA SER A 805 -19.83 4.15 -23.72
C SER A 805 -20.64 2.86 -23.91
N THR A 806 -21.81 2.99 -24.54
CA THR A 806 -22.44 1.84 -25.22
C THR A 806 -21.48 1.19 -26.20
N GLN A 807 -21.62 -0.13 -26.39
CA GLN A 807 -20.80 -0.88 -27.35
C GLN A 807 -21.31 -0.67 -28.78
N ALA A 808 -20.38 -0.41 -29.70
CA ALA A 808 -20.61 -0.43 -31.14
C ALA A 808 -19.82 -1.59 -31.78
N THR A 809 -20.04 -1.81 -33.08
CA THR A 809 -19.24 -2.73 -33.88
C THR A 809 -18.37 -1.93 -34.84
N LEU A 810 -17.10 -2.30 -34.94
CA LEU A 810 -16.13 -1.75 -35.87
C LEU A 810 -15.58 -2.86 -36.76
N THR A 811 -15.75 -2.75 -38.07
CA THR A 811 -15.14 -3.66 -39.04
C THR A 811 -13.69 -3.24 -39.31
N VAL A 812 -12.73 -4.09 -38.95
CA VAL A 812 -11.30 -3.87 -39.14
C VAL A 812 -10.83 -4.62 -40.39
N SER A 813 -10.30 -3.89 -41.37
CA SER A 813 -9.74 -4.50 -42.58
C SER A 813 -8.45 -5.29 -42.28
N PRO A 814 -8.18 -6.39 -43.00
CA PRO A 814 -6.95 -7.18 -42.86
C PRO A 814 -5.65 -6.39 -43.08
#